data_AF-A0A9X0BSJ9-F1
#
_entry.id   AF-A0A9X0BSJ9-F1
#
_cell.length_a   1.000
_cell.length_b   1.000
_cell.length_c   1.000
_cell.angle_alpha   90.00
_cell.angle_beta   90.00
_cell.angle_gamma   90.00
#
_symmetry.space_group_name_H-M   'P 1'
#
loop_
_entity.id
_entity.type
_entity.pdbx_description
1 polymer ?
#
loop_
_entity_poly.entity_id
_entity_poly.type
_entity_poly.pdbx_seq_one_letter_code
_entity_poly.pdbx_strand_id
1 'polypeptide(L)'
;MPSSAVSSPRRLVSQPPLHSPATNVFLFLVAFRLLNALAVRTFFQPDEFFQSLEPAWQIAFGKDQGAWVTWEWHQQLRSSLHPLFFAAVYKVTDLLATTLRLSATTRADLLIAGPKSAQAVIAAIGDFYTWKLATRVYGPDSRGAWTTLFATILNPWQWFCSTRTLSNCVETTVTIVALDQWPWQWSTGASAVRSRSSKPGAHKGAIDESRALLSSLRRCLCLAALAVILRPTNVLIWATLATVAWVRSGWTQRKVLVRETLLCGSMVLGVSAVADRLFYGFWTFPPLRFLYFNIAQSLAVFYGRNDWHYYLSQGYPLLLTTLLPFAIVGLFRTLNTRTFSAADHVQTAIRLQLATICLVMPLVLSLISHKEVRFIYPLLPSLHILAAPPLVQFFYPAVYSRSSSASTPQRLILISLVFTNLVIGFYTSLYHASGVINVLTYLRGQHEAHGSSSVTSALTPRASPGITAGFLMPCHSTPWRSHMVFPTIDAWALTCDPPIDQTPAEKAVYRDEADQFYDNPSLFLREHMRGGLRYTPSRPSYQHGGHSTVDARAAETWTHEWPDYLIFFQHLEPTMHSLLRASSYDECWRTYNTAWHDDWRRRGDVVVWCLDPSEQDGWRAQKQRHAQVAQDRHFNRIIKGFQHDARRQQKQGWKALIPSRSSFSSLWSSSPTPPRYTTFSEWRRAAQSYFSPHLSWQENLRSLFAPRPVSHWPWPGNRRSLTLWERLWSPAPPTPAPGIWRFVPSSLLNWLKNRESYESHADREMWE
;
A
#
# COMPACT_ATOMS: atom_id res chain seq x y z
N MET A 1 66.41 -42.86 16.22
CA MET A 1 66.51 -41.92 17.36
C MET A 1 67.38 -40.76 16.91
N PRO A 2 66.85 -39.52 16.94
CA PRO A 2 67.14 -38.64 18.09
C PRO A 2 65.94 -37.79 18.59
N SER A 3 66.09 -37.34 19.83
CA SER A 3 65.44 -36.24 20.57
C SER A 3 65.57 -34.88 19.85
N SER A 4 64.84 -33.79 20.08
CA SER A 4 63.75 -33.36 20.98
C SER A 4 63.38 -31.93 20.53
N ALA A 5 62.10 -31.57 20.42
CA ALA A 5 61.68 -30.17 20.39
C ALA A 5 60.28 -30.02 21.00
N VAL A 6 60.24 -29.37 22.16
CA VAL A 6 59.06 -28.94 22.90
C VAL A 6 58.37 -27.82 22.10
N SER A 7 57.05 -27.92 21.90
CA SER A 7 56.23 -26.80 21.41
C SER A 7 55.05 -26.55 22.34
N SER A 8 54.89 -25.26 22.67
CA SER A 8 54.07 -24.65 23.71
C SER A 8 52.56 -24.81 23.51
N PRO A 9 51.74 -24.72 24.59
CA PRO A 9 50.29 -24.77 24.47
C PRO A 9 49.75 -23.51 23.79
N ARG A 10 48.92 -23.70 22.75
CA ARG A 10 48.20 -22.62 22.07
C ARG A 10 47.30 -21.89 23.08
N ARG A 11 47.46 -20.56 23.13
CA ARG A 11 46.54 -19.62 23.79
C ARG A 11 45.10 -19.93 23.40
N LEU A 12 44.26 -20.21 24.39
CA LEU A 12 42.82 -20.02 24.32
C LEU A 12 42.57 -18.53 24.06
N VAL A 13 42.35 -18.19 22.78
CA VAL A 13 41.72 -16.93 22.41
C VAL A 13 40.28 -17.03 22.88
N SER A 14 39.97 -16.32 23.96
CA SER A 14 38.62 -16.06 24.43
C SER A 14 37.79 -15.52 23.28
N GLN A 15 36.85 -16.33 22.77
CA GLN A 15 35.85 -15.85 21.83
C GLN A 15 35.00 -14.77 22.53
N PRO A 16 34.81 -13.59 21.92
CA PRO A 16 33.85 -12.63 22.44
C PRO A 16 32.43 -13.25 22.39
N PRO A 17 31.51 -12.83 23.28
CA PRO A 17 30.20 -13.47 23.40
C PRO A 17 29.41 -13.36 22.10
N LEU A 18 29.03 -14.53 21.55
CA LEU A 18 28.26 -14.69 20.32
C LEU A 18 26.81 -14.19 20.51
N HIS A 19 26.57 -12.89 20.38
CA HIS A 19 25.22 -12.44 20.00
C HIS A 19 24.94 -12.96 18.59
N SER A 20 23.98 -13.88 18.45
CA SER A 20 23.79 -14.67 17.23
C SER A 20 23.33 -13.82 16.03
N PRO A 21 23.78 -14.13 14.79
CA PRO A 21 23.39 -13.39 13.58
C PRO A 21 21.87 -13.35 13.37
N ALA A 22 21.13 -14.37 13.83
CA ALA A 22 19.68 -14.41 13.76
C ALA A 22 19.00 -13.30 14.58
N THR A 23 19.54 -12.98 15.76
CA THR A 23 18.98 -11.91 16.62
C THR A 23 19.12 -10.55 15.92
N ASN A 24 20.28 -10.30 15.32
CA ASN A 24 20.54 -9.06 14.59
C ASN A 24 19.62 -8.93 13.35
N VAL A 25 19.42 -10.02 12.61
CA VAL A 25 18.47 -10.04 11.48
C VAL A 25 17.04 -9.73 11.95
N PHE A 26 16.60 -10.33 13.05
CA PHE A 26 15.26 -10.08 13.58
C PHE A 26 15.08 -8.63 14.04
N LEU A 27 16.02 -8.09 14.83
CA LEU A 27 15.96 -6.69 15.29
C LEU A 27 15.98 -5.70 14.13
N PHE A 28 16.80 -5.96 13.10
CA PHE A 28 16.80 -5.18 11.87
C PHE A 28 15.43 -5.20 11.19
N LEU A 29 14.83 -6.38 11.03
CA LEU A 29 13.51 -6.52 10.40
C LEU A 29 12.42 -5.81 11.19
N VAL A 30 12.45 -5.88 12.52
CA VAL A 30 11.52 -5.13 13.39
C VAL A 30 11.66 -3.62 13.17
N ALA A 31 12.89 -3.09 13.24
CA ALA A 31 13.13 -1.67 13.01
C ALA A 31 12.72 -1.23 11.59
N PHE A 32 13.03 -2.05 10.59
CA PHE A 32 12.68 -1.81 9.19
C PHE A 32 11.16 -1.79 8.97
N ARG A 33 10.43 -2.77 9.51
CA ARG A 33 8.97 -2.83 9.36
C ARG A 33 8.24 -1.79 10.19
N LEU A 34 8.78 -1.38 11.34
CA LEU A 34 8.24 -0.25 12.11
C LEU A 34 8.35 1.06 11.31
N LEU A 35 9.52 1.33 10.73
CA LEU A 35 9.70 2.51 9.87
C LEU A 35 8.75 2.45 8.67
N ASN A 36 8.62 1.29 8.03
CA ASN A 36 7.69 1.09 6.92
C ASN A 36 6.24 1.39 7.35
N ALA A 37 5.72 0.73 8.39
CA ALA A 37 4.34 0.86 8.84
C ALA A 37 3.97 2.29 9.25
N LEU A 38 4.88 3.00 9.93
CA LEU A 38 4.67 4.39 10.34
C LEU A 38 4.81 5.38 9.17
N ALA A 39 5.51 5.00 8.11
CA ALA A 39 5.62 5.79 6.89
C ALA A 39 4.40 5.66 5.97
N VAL A 40 3.62 4.57 6.04
CA VAL A 40 2.42 4.38 5.19
C VAL A 40 1.38 5.48 5.45
N ARG A 41 1.02 6.21 4.37
CA ARG A 41 0.04 7.32 4.35
C ARG A 41 -1.17 7.06 3.46
N THR A 42 -1.28 5.86 2.92
CA THR A 42 -2.25 5.54 1.86
C THR A 42 -3.30 4.55 2.31
N PHE A 43 -4.48 4.65 1.72
CA PHE A 43 -5.54 3.66 1.84
C PHE A 43 -5.37 2.57 0.78
N PHE A 44 -5.78 1.35 1.10
CA PHE A 44 -5.76 0.23 0.16
C PHE A 44 -7.11 -0.45 0.09
N GLN A 45 -7.53 -1.07 1.20
CA GLN A 45 -8.77 -1.84 1.26
C GLN A 45 -9.57 -1.53 2.50
N PRO A 46 -10.91 -1.59 2.39
CA PRO A 46 -11.79 -1.36 3.51
C PRO A 46 -11.60 -2.40 4.61
N ASP A 47 -11.24 -3.66 4.30
CA ASP A 47 -10.98 -4.70 5.29
C ASP A 47 -9.89 -4.30 6.31
N GLU A 48 -8.95 -3.43 5.92
CA GLU A 48 -7.90 -2.92 6.80
C GLU A 48 -8.47 -2.20 8.02
N PHE A 49 -9.68 -1.63 7.91
CA PHE A 49 -10.32 -0.86 8.96
C PHE A 49 -11.61 -1.54 9.41
N PHE A 50 -12.55 -1.80 8.51
CA PHE A 50 -13.91 -2.25 8.83
C PHE A 50 -13.99 -3.73 9.26
N GLN A 51 -12.99 -4.54 8.93
CA GLN A 51 -12.91 -5.95 9.36
C GLN A 51 -11.84 -6.18 10.44
N SER A 52 -11.19 -5.13 10.95
CA SER A 52 -10.19 -5.26 11.99
C SER A 52 -10.27 -4.13 13.01
N LEU A 53 -9.96 -2.90 12.62
CA LEU A 53 -9.80 -1.76 13.53
C LEU A 53 -11.12 -1.20 14.06
N GLU A 54 -12.18 -1.12 13.25
CA GLU A 54 -13.48 -0.60 13.71
C GLU A 54 -14.16 -1.55 14.73
N PRO A 55 -14.24 -2.88 14.49
CA PRO A 55 -14.72 -3.81 15.50
C PRO A 55 -13.80 -3.83 16.73
N ALA A 56 -12.47 -3.72 16.55
CA ALA A 56 -11.52 -3.63 17.65
C ALA A 56 -11.73 -2.37 18.50
N TRP A 57 -12.04 -1.24 17.87
CA TRP A 57 -12.38 0.01 18.54
C TRP A 57 -13.65 -0.16 19.39
N GLN A 58 -14.69 -0.78 18.83
CA GLN A 58 -15.92 -1.06 19.56
C GLN A 58 -15.68 -1.95 20.78
N ILE A 59 -14.85 -2.99 20.67
CA ILE A 59 -14.47 -3.85 21.80
C ILE A 59 -13.71 -3.04 22.86
N ALA A 60 -12.76 -2.20 22.42
CA ALA A 60 -11.88 -1.46 23.31
C ALA A 60 -12.60 -0.31 24.03
N PHE A 61 -13.52 0.41 23.39
CA PHE A 61 -14.08 1.66 23.94
C PHE A 61 -15.59 1.62 24.12
N GLY A 62 -16.29 0.62 23.59
CA GLY A 62 -17.75 0.48 23.69
C GLY A 62 -18.50 0.90 22.42
N LYS A 63 -19.79 0.53 22.37
CA LYS A 63 -20.67 0.76 21.20
C LYS A 63 -20.99 2.24 20.98
N ASP A 64 -21.08 3.01 22.06
CA ASP A 64 -21.47 4.43 22.01
C ASP A 64 -20.33 5.36 21.55
N GLN A 65 -19.18 4.79 21.15
CA GLN A 65 -18.00 5.55 20.72
C GLN A 65 -17.93 5.73 19.19
N GLY A 66 -19.02 5.40 18.48
CA GLY A 66 -19.19 5.71 17.06
C GLY A 66 -18.30 4.93 16.10
N ALA A 67 -17.92 3.69 16.44
CA ALA A 67 -17.25 2.77 15.51
C ALA A 67 -18.21 2.29 14.42
N TRP A 68 -17.72 2.13 13.20
CA TRP A 68 -18.54 1.62 12.09
C TRP A 68 -18.40 0.10 11.97
N VAL A 69 -19.40 -0.64 12.46
CA VAL A 69 -19.45 -2.09 12.33
C VAL A 69 -20.32 -2.48 11.14
N THR A 70 -19.73 -3.18 10.17
CA THR A 70 -20.42 -3.56 8.93
C THR A 70 -21.38 -4.73 9.11
N TRP A 71 -22.30 -4.89 8.14
CA TRP A 71 -23.28 -5.97 8.04
C TRP A 71 -22.69 -7.38 8.24
N GLU A 72 -21.43 -7.62 7.85
CA GLU A 72 -20.76 -8.92 7.97
C GLU A 72 -20.68 -9.40 9.43
N TRP A 73 -20.48 -8.47 10.36
CA TRP A 73 -20.45 -8.75 11.80
C TRP A 73 -21.85 -9.02 12.32
N HIS A 74 -22.85 -8.30 11.82
CA HIS A 74 -24.26 -8.53 12.14
C HIS A 74 -24.76 -9.90 11.64
N GLN A 75 -24.10 -10.49 10.63
CA GLN A 75 -24.38 -11.83 10.13
C GLN A 75 -23.44 -12.92 10.69
N GLN A 76 -22.51 -12.54 11.59
CA GLN A 76 -21.52 -13.42 12.21
C GLN A 76 -20.64 -14.16 11.19
N LEU A 77 -20.23 -13.48 10.12
CA LEU A 77 -19.41 -14.06 9.04
C LEU A 77 -17.91 -14.07 9.38
N ARG A 78 -17.49 -13.34 10.41
CA ARG A 78 -16.08 -13.12 10.73
C ARG A 78 -15.73 -13.61 12.14
N SER A 79 -14.52 -14.15 12.30
CA SER A 79 -13.99 -14.49 13.62
C SER A 79 -13.56 -13.23 14.37
N SER A 80 -13.88 -13.18 15.66
CA SER A 80 -13.51 -12.08 16.56
C SER A 80 -12.02 -12.05 16.92
N LEU A 81 -11.27 -13.14 16.68
CA LEU A 81 -9.88 -13.28 17.12
C LEU A 81 -8.96 -12.17 16.61
N HIS A 82 -9.11 -11.77 15.34
CA HIS A 82 -8.28 -10.72 14.73
C HIS A 82 -8.56 -9.32 15.31
N PRO A 83 -9.83 -8.85 15.39
CA PRO A 83 -10.13 -7.62 16.12
C PRO A 83 -9.77 -7.65 17.60
N LEU A 84 -9.92 -8.79 18.30
CA LEU A 84 -9.58 -8.92 19.72
C LEU A 84 -8.11 -8.60 19.99
N PHE A 85 -7.21 -9.02 19.09
CA PHE A 85 -5.80 -8.66 19.16
C PHE A 85 -5.60 -7.14 19.12
N PHE A 86 -6.21 -6.44 18.15
CA PHE A 86 -6.10 -4.98 18.06
C PHE A 86 -6.85 -4.25 19.17
N ALA A 87 -7.93 -4.81 19.71
CA ALA A 87 -8.62 -4.25 20.86
C ALA A 87 -7.71 -4.21 22.09
N ALA A 88 -6.93 -5.28 22.30
CA ALA A 88 -5.91 -5.31 23.35
C ALA A 88 -4.82 -4.25 23.10
N VAL A 89 -4.36 -4.08 21.85
CA VAL A 89 -3.40 -3.02 21.48
C VAL A 89 -3.96 -1.63 21.78
N TYR A 90 -5.21 -1.35 21.42
CA TYR A 90 -5.89 -0.08 21.73
C TYR A 90 -5.96 0.16 23.24
N LYS A 91 -6.39 -0.83 24.03
CA LYS A 91 -6.47 -0.72 25.49
C LYS A 91 -5.11 -0.45 26.14
N VAL A 92 -4.06 -1.15 25.72
CA VAL A 92 -2.71 -0.93 26.23
C VAL A 92 -2.22 0.47 25.86
N THR A 93 -2.44 0.89 24.62
CA THR A 93 -2.04 2.23 24.14
C THR A 93 -2.76 3.34 24.90
N ASP A 94 -4.07 3.19 25.12
CA ASP A 94 -4.90 4.12 25.88
C ASP A 94 -4.48 4.20 27.36
N LEU A 95 -4.21 3.05 27.98
CA LEU A 95 -3.70 2.98 29.35
C LEU A 95 -2.35 3.69 29.47
N LEU A 96 -1.42 3.48 28.54
CA LEU A 96 -0.13 4.16 28.52
C LEU A 96 -0.30 5.68 28.34
N ALA A 97 -1.14 6.11 27.40
CA ALA A 97 -1.38 7.53 27.18
C ALA A 97 -2.00 8.22 28.42
N THR A 98 -2.94 7.54 29.08
CA THR A 98 -3.63 8.05 30.27
C THR A 98 -2.70 8.09 31.49
N THR A 99 -1.92 7.02 31.70
CA THR A 99 -0.96 6.94 32.83
C THR A 99 0.16 7.97 32.71
N LEU A 100 0.61 8.25 31.49
CA LEU A 100 1.60 9.31 31.19
C LEU A 100 0.99 10.72 31.08
N ARG A 101 -0.33 10.87 31.26
CA ARG A 101 -1.06 12.14 31.16
C ARG A 101 -0.78 12.91 29.86
N LEU A 102 -0.72 12.19 28.75
CA LEU A 102 -0.45 12.78 27.43
C LEU A 102 -1.64 13.64 26.97
N SER A 103 -1.38 14.61 26.10
CA SER A 103 -2.44 15.42 25.49
C SER A 103 -3.41 14.55 24.68
N ALA A 104 -4.65 15.02 24.52
CA ALA A 104 -5.66 14.33 23.72
C ALA A 104 -5.18 14.09 22.27
N THR A 105 -4.41 15.05 21.73
CA THR A 105 -3.80 14.99 20.40
C THR A 105 -2.77 13.87 20.29
N THR A 106 -1.83 13.83 21.24
CA THR A 106 -0.78 12.79 21.31
C THR A 106 -1.41 11.41 21.53
N ARG A 107 -2.44 11.32 22.37
CA ARG A 107 -3.21 10.09 22.56
C ARG A 107 -3.84 9.62 21.24
N ALA A 108 -4.43 10.52 20.46
CA ALA A 108 -5.02 10.16 19.17
C ALA A 108 -3.98 9.62 18.18
N ASP A 109 -2.82 10.27 18.09
CA ASP A 109 -1.74 9.80 17.23
C ASP A 109 -1.18 8.45 17.68
N LEU A 110 -1.06 8.22 18.99
CA LEU A 110 -0.66 6.93 19.54
C LEU A 110 -1.69 5.84 19.22
N LEU A 111 -2.99 6.13 19.34
CA LEU A 111 -4.04 5.16 19.02
C LEU A 111 -4.02 4.79 17.52
N ILE A 112 -3.66 5.70 16.62
CA ILE A 112 -3.47 5.39 15.20
C ILE A 112 -2.16 4.61 14.98
N ALA A 113 -1.08 4.94 15.69
CA ALA A 113 0.23 4.30 15.54
C ALA A 113 0.31 2.90 16.18
N GLY A 114 -0.45 2.63 17.25
CA GLY A 114 -0.40 1.39 18.02
C GLY A 114 -0.66 0.13 17.16
N PRO A 115 -1.82 0.03 16.47
CA PRO A 115 -2.10 -1.08 15.57
C PRO A 115 -1.06 -1.23 14.45
N LYS A 116 -0.59 -0.11 13.88
CA LYS A 116 0.48 -0.12 12.86
C LYS A 116 1.78 -0.73 13.40
N SER A 117 2.16 -0.38 14.62
CA SER A 117 3.36 -0.92 15.27
C SER A 117 3.23 -2.40 15.62
N ALA A 118 2.06 -2.82 16.12
CA ALA A 118 1.80 -4.22 16.38
C ALA A 118 1.87 -5.06 15.08
N GLN A 119 1.26 -4.57 14.01
CA GLN A 119 1.29 -5.21 12.70
C GLN A 119 2.69 -5.24 12.08
N ALA A 120 3.50 -4.21 12.31
CA ALA A 120 4.91 -4.19 11.89
C ALA A 120 5.73 -5.31 12.52
N VAL A 121 5.50 -5.62 13.80
CA VAL A 121 6.15 -6.74 14.49
C VAL A 121 5.71 -8.08 13.89
N ILE A 122 4.42 -8.24 13.59
CA ILE A 122 3.89 -9.42 12.89
C ILE A 122 4.57 -9.59 11.53
N ALA A 123 4.64 -8.51 10.72
CA ALA A 123 5.33 -8.53 9.43
C ALA A 123 6.81 -8.94 9.55
N ALA A 124 7.52 -8.39 10.54
CA ALA A 124 8.93 -8.73 10.80
C ALA A 124 9.11 -10.20 11.20
N ILE A 125 8.18 -10.77 11.97
CA ILE A 125 8.14 -12.21 12.28
C ILE A 125 7.96 -13.00 10.98
N GLY A 126 7.04 -12.60 10.11
CA GLY A 126 6.83 -13.25 8.82
C GLY A 126 8.09 -13.30 7.95
N ASP A 127 8.77 -12.16 7.80
CA ASP A 127 10.03 -12.09 7.05
C ASP A 127 11.14 -12.93 7.68
N PHE A 128 11.27 -12.86 9.01
CA PHE A 128 12.28 -13.61 9.75
C PHE A 128 12.09 -15.12 9.60
N TYR A 129 10.86 -15.62 9.73
CA TYR A 129 10.56 -17.04 9.55
C TYR A 129 10.64 -17.48 8.09
N THR A 130 10.42 -16.57 7.13
CA THR A 130 10.70 -16.84 5.72
C THR A 130 12.19 -17.08 5.49
N TRP A 131 13.04 -16.19 6.00
CA TRP A 131 14.50 -16.37 5.96
C TRP A 131 14.94 -17.62 6.73
N LYS A 132 14.41 -17.85 7.92
CA LYS A 132 14.73 -19.02 8.76
C LYS A 132 14.38 -20.33 8.04
N LEU A 133 13.21 -20.43 7.42
CA LEU A 133 12.87 -21.60 6.61
C LEU A 133 13.83 -21.74 5.42
N ALA A 134 14.21 -20.63 4.76
CA ALA A 134 15.22 -20.65 3.70
C ALA A 134 16.59 -21.15 4.19
N THR A 135 17.03 -20.80 5.40
CA THR A 135 18.27 -21.34 5.99
C THR A 135 18.20 -22.85 6.23
N ARG A 136 17.01 -23.40 6.50
CA ARG A 136 16.81 -24.85 6.61
C ARG A 136 16.86 -25.54 5.24
N VAL A 137 16.37 -24.85 4.20
CA VAL A 137 16.35 -25.38 2.82
C VAL A 137 17.73 -25.32 2.16
N TYR A 138 18.47 -24.22 2.35
CA TYR A 138 19.71 -23.94 1.61
C TYR A 138 20.98 -23.93 2.48
N GLY A 139 20.84 -23.83 3.81
CA GLY A 139 21.94 -23.66 4.77
C GLY A 139 22.02 -22.24 5.37
N PRO A 140 22.54 -22.08 6.61
CA PRO A 140 22.54 -20.81 7.36
C PRO A 140 23.34 -19.67 6.71
N ASP A 141 24.46 -19.99 6.05
CA ASP A 141 25.30 -19.00 5.34
C ASP A 141 25.16 -19.09 3.82
N SER A 142 24.08 -19.73 3.36
CA SER A 142 23.84 -19.89 1.93
C SER A 142 23.40 -18.58 1.29
N ARG A 143 23.89 -18.33 0.08
CA ARG A 143 23.44 -17.19 -0.74
C ARG A 143 21.94 -17.27 -1.01
N GLY A 144 21.40 -18.49 -1.14
CA GLY A 144 19.96 -18.71 -1.31
C GLY A 144 19.15 -18.13 -0.15
N ALA A 145 19.53 -18.41 1.09
CA ALA A 145 18.82 -17.88 2.26
C ALA A 145 18.88 -16.34 2.32
N TRP A 146 20.06 -15.74 2.13
CA TRP A 146 20.20 -14.28 2.09
C TRP A 146 19.43 -13.64 0.94
N THR A 147 19.42 -14.27 -0.24
CA THR A 147 18.61 -13.81 -1.37
C THR A 147 17.12 -13.88 -1.08
N THR A 148 16.63 -14.90 -0.38
CA THR A 148 15.24 -14.95 0.08
C THR A 148 14.92 -13.79 1.03
N LEU A 149 15.81 -13.43 1.96
CA LEU A 149 15.63 -12.26 2.82
C LEU A 149 15.55 -10.96 2.01
N PHE A 150 16.46 -10.74 1.07
CA PHE A 150 16.40 -9.57 0.19
C PHE A 150 15.11 -9.55 -0.65
N ALA A 151 14.64 -10.71 -1.13
CA ALA A 151 13.36 -10.82 -1.82
C ALA A 151 12.18 -10.37 -0.94
N THR A 152 12.13 -10.77 0.34
CA THR A 152 11.07 -10.32 1.26
C THR A 152 11.09 -8.81 1.55
N ILE A 153 12.29 -8.22 1.64
CA ILE A 153 12.47 -6.80 1.95
C ILE A 153 12.13 -5.93 0.74
N LEU A 154 12.55 -6.37 -0.47
CA LEU A 154 12.46 -5.59 -1.70
C LEU A 154 11.22 -5.92 -2.55
N ASN A 155 10.44 -6.94 -2.21
CA ASN A 155 9.20 -7.22 -2.92
C ASN A 155 8.16 -6.11 -2.60
N PRO A 156 7.62 -5.40 -3.61
CA PRO A 156 6.71 -4.28 -3.38
C PRO A 156 5.42 -4.69 -2.70
N TRP A 157 4.88 -5.87 -3.03
CA TRP A 157 3.67 -6.39 -2.40
C TRP A 157 3.88 -6.65 -0.91
N GLN A 158 5.00 -7.31 -0.54
CA GLN A 158 5.37 -7.55 0.84
C GLN A 158 5.65 -6.24 1.58
N TRP A 159 6.33 -5.27 0.95
CA TRP A 159 6.51 -3.93 1.51
C TRP A 159 5.18 -3.25 1.82
N PHE A 160 4.27 -3.25 0.85
CA PHE A 160 3.03 -2.48 0.90
C PHE A 160 1.91 -3.13 1.72
N CYS A 161 1.75 -4.46 1.66
CA CYS A 161 0.65 -5.16 2.33
C CYS A 161 0.99 -5.62 3.76
N SER A 162 2.20 -6.14 4.01
CA SER A 162 2.49 -6.86 5.27
C SER A 162 2.26 -6.03 6.55
N THR A 163 2.46 -4.72 6.45
CA THR A 163 2.32 -3.76 7.55
C THR A 163 0.90 -3.21 7.75
N ARG A 164 -0.02 -3.53 6.82
CA ARG A 164 -1.44 -3.18 6.93
C ARG A 164 -2.17 -4.19 7.80
N THR A 165 -3.19 -3.73 8.52
CA THR A 165 -3.98 -4.50 9.51
C THR A 165 -5.01 -5.42 8.86
N LEU A 166 -4.58 -6.15 7.83
CA LEU A 166 -5.35 -7.15 7.11
C LEU A 166 -5.17 -8.52 7.76
N SER A 167 -6.28 -9.26 7.91
CA SER A 167 -6.22 -10.62 8.45
C SER A 167 -5.35 -11.55 7.59
N ASN A 168 -5.25 -11.31 6.27
CA ASN A 168 -4.39 -12.09 5.37
C ASN A 168 -2.89 -11.91 5.66
N CYS A 169 -2.48 -10.77 6.22
CA CYS A 169 -1.09 -10.53 6.62
C CYS A 169 -0.72 -11.36 7.85
N VAL A 170 -1.63 -11.42 8.83
CA VAL A 170 -1.47 -12.27 10.02
C VAL A 170 -1.53 -13.74 9.63
N GLU A 171 -2.48 -14.13 8.78
CA GLU A 171 -2.57 -15.47 8.19
C GLU A 171 -1.23 -15.87 7.54
N THR A 172 -0.70 -15.05 6.62
CA THR A 172 0.57 -15.32 5.93
C THR A 172 1.73 -15.52 6.91
N THR A 173 1.82 -14.67 7.94
CA THR A 173 2.84 -14.76 8.99
C THR A 173 2.70 -16.04 9.80
N VAL A 174 1.49 -16.36 10.27
CA VAL A 174 1.21 -17.57 11.04
C VAL A 174 1.49 -18.81 10.19
N THR A 175 1.13 -18.81 8.90
CA THR A 175 1.42 -19.90 7.96
C THR A 175 2.93 -20.14 7.84
N ILE A 176 3.75 -19.11 7.62
CA ILE A 176 5.21 -19.34 7.47
C ILE A 176 5.88 -19.77 8.79
N VAL A 177 5.42 -19.26 9.94
CA VAL A 177 5.89 -19.74 11.25
C VAL A 177 5.53 -21.21 11.43
N ALA A 178 4.30 -21.60 11.06
CA ALA A 178 3.85 -22.98 11.12
C ALA A 178 4.64 -23.89 10.15
N LEU A 179 4.96 -23.44 8.93
CA LEU A 179 5.78 -24.17 7.97
C LEU A 179 7.20 -24.42 8.50
N ASP A 180 7.81 -23.46 9.22
CA ASP A 180 9.09 -23.68 9.91
C ASP A 180 8.99 -24.75 11.01
N GLN A 181 7.81 -25.00 11.57
CA GLN A 181 7.59 -26.02 12.60
C GLN A 181 7.08 -27.37 12.05
N TRP A 182 6.76 -27.46 10.76
CA TRP A 182 6.27 -28.69 10.14
C TRP A 182 7.32 -29.82 10.19
N PRO A 183 6.94 -31.07 10.53
CA PRO A 183 7.87 -32.20 10.60
C PRO A 183 8.23 -32.73 9.21
N TRP A 184 9.08 -31.99 8.49
CA TRP A 184 9.50 -32.33 7.13
C TRP A 184 10.11 -33.75 7.00
N GLN A 185 10.64 -34.34 8.07
CA GLN A 185 11.17 -35.71 8.10
C GLN A 185 10.10 -36.79 7.85
N TRP A 186 8.83 -36.48 8.09
CA TRP A 186 7.72 -37.41 7.82
C TRP A 186 7.40 -37.50 6.32
N SER A 187 7.76 -36.47 5.56
CA SER A 187 7.55 -36.42 4.12
C SER A 187 8.62 -37.15 3.30
N THR A 188 9.70 -37.62 3.95
CA THR A 188 10.82 -38.32 3.29
C THR A 188 10.81 -39.83 3.50
N GLY A 189 9.90 -40.39 4.31
CA GLY A 189 9.88 -41.82 4.66
C GLY A 189 11.10 -42.32 5.47
N ALA A 190 12.09 -41.45 5.73
CA ALA A 190 13.39 -41.80 6.30
C ALA A 190 13.36 -42.14 7.80
N SER A 191 12.25 -41.89 8.49
CA SER A 191 12.11 -42.21 9.93
C SER A 191 12.21 -43.72 10.21
N ALA A 192 12.02 -44.59 9.21
CA ALA A 192 12.19 -46.03 9.37
C ALA A 192 13.66 -46.50 9.40
N VAL A 193 14.62 -45.70 8.92
CA VAL A 193 16.01 -46.16 8.68
C VAL A 193 16.96 -45.85 9.85
N ARG A 194 16.70 -44.81 10.65
CA ARG A 194 17.62 -44.38 11.73
C ARG A 194 17.56 -45.24 13.01
N SER A 195 16.56 -46.11 13.16
CA SER A 195 16.37 -46.95 14.37
C SER A 195 17.38 -48.10 14.51
N ARG A 196 18.34 -48.29 13.59
CA ARG A 196 19.28 -49.43 13.60
C ARG A 196 20.68 -49.12 14.18
N SER A 197 20.94 -47.92 14.71
CA SER A 197 22.24 -47.59 15.32
C SER A 197 22.28 -48.03 16.79
N SER A 198 22.92 -49.17 17.07
CA SER A 198 23.05 -49.84 18.37
C SER A 198 24.11 -49.22 19.30
N LYS A 199 24.11 -47.88 19.48
CA LYS A 199 25.01 -47.24 20.46
C LYS A 199 24.34 -47.12 21.85
N PRO A 200 24.98 -47.53 22.96
CA PRO A 200 24.47 -47.29 24.31
C PRO A 200 24.44 -45.77 24.56
N GLY A 201 23.26 -45.19 24.72
CA GLY A 201 23.01 -43.74 24.75
C GLY A 201 22.15 -43.21 23.60
N ALA A 202 22.05 -43.95 22.48
CA ALA A 202 21.19 -43.61 21.34
C ALA A 202 19.70 -43.65 21.71
N HIS A 203 19.30 -44.49 22.67
CA HIS A 203 17.90 -44.64 23.05
C HIS A 203 17.34 -43.39 23.75
N LYS A 204 18.13 -42.73 24.62
CA LYS A 204 17.72 -41.49 25.30
C LYS A 204 17.62 -40.33 24.29
N GLY A 205 18.61 -40.20 23.41
CA GLY A 205 18.60 -39.21 22.32
C GLY A 205 17.44 -39.38 21.33
N ALA A 206 17.09 -40.61 20.97
CA ALA A 206 15.96 -40.90 20.08
C ALA A 206 14.59 -40.55 20.70
N ILE A 207 14.45 -40.74 22.02
CA ILE A 207 13.24 -40.33 22.75
C ILE A 207 13.15 -38.80 22.79
N ASP A 208 14.25 -38.11 23.07
CA ASP A 208 14.28 -36.64 23.13
C ASP A 208 14.01 -36.00 21.75
N GLU A 209 14.57 -36.55 20.67
CA GLU A 209 14.29 -36.14 19.29
C GLU A 209 12.80 -36.34 18.93
N SER A 210 12.21 -37.47 19.34
CA SER A 210 10.79 -37.76 19.12
C SER A 210 9.87 -36.80 19.87
N ARG A 211 10.21 -36.45 21.13
CA ARG A 211 9.47 -35.45 21.90
C ARG A 211 9.58 -34.06 21.28
N ALA A 212 10.78 -33.67 20.83
CA ALA A 212 11.00 -32.40 20.16
C ALA A 212 10.16 -32.31 18.86
N LEU A 213 10.15 -33.38 18.06
CA LEU A 213 9.35 -33.45 16.83
C LEU A 213 7.84 -33.35 17.11
N LEU A 214 7.36 -34.04 18.15
CA LEU A 214 5.96 -33.95 18.57
C LEU A 214 5.60 -32.54 19.04
N SER A 215 6.47 -31.89 19.80
CA SER A 215 6.26 -30.50 20.24
C SER A 215 6.24 -29.52 19.07
N SER A 216 7.10 -29.73 18.06
CA SER A 216 7.12 -28.96 16.82
C SER A 216 5.82 -29.15 16.03
N LEU A 217 5.36 -30.39 15.89
CA LEU A 217 4.09 -30.71 15.24
C LEU A 217 2.91 -30.05 15.97
N ARG A 218 2.84 -30.12 17.30
CA ARG A 218 1.78 -29.46 18.07
C ARG A 218 1.74 -27.96 17.83
N ARG A 219 2.90 -27.28 17.91
CA ARG A 219 2.99 -25.84 17.61
C ARG A 219 2.57 -25.54 16.18
N CYS A 220 3.03 -26.34 15.22
CA CYS A 220 2.64 -26.24 13.81
C CYS A 220 1.13 -26.35 13.63
N LEU A 221 0.50 -27.40 14.19
CA LEU A 221 -0.94 -27.64 14.04
C LEU A 221 -1.80 -26.59 14.76
N CYS A 222 -1.36 -26.05 15.90
CA CYS A 222 -2.06 -24.95 16.56
C CYS A 222 -2.02 -23.68 15.72
N LEU A 223 -0.86 -23.34 15.15
CA LEU A 223 -0.71 -22.19 14.25
C LEU A 223 -1.47 -22.40 12.94
N ALA A 224 -1.43 -23.62 12.37
CA ALA A 224 -2.20 -23.99 11.19
C ALA A 224 -3.71 -23.83 11.43
N ALA A 225 -4.22 -24.33 12.56
CA ALA A 225 -5.61 -24.17 12.95
C ALA A 225 -5.98 -22.68 13.13
N LEU A 226 -5.11 -21.89 13.74
CA LEU A 226 -5.30 -20.44 13.87
C LEU A 226 -5.39 -19.76 12.49
N ALA A 227 -4.49 -20.09 11.56
CA ALA A 227 -4.51 -19.56 10.20
C ALA A 227 -5.82 -19.92 9.46
N VAL A 228 -6.31 -21.15 9.62
CA VAL A 228 -7.59 -21.61 9.04
C VAL A 228 -8.80 -20.90 9.66
N ILE A 229 -8.78 -20.61 10.97
CA ILE A 229 -9.87 -19.85 11.61
C ILE A 229 -9.87 -18.39 11.13
N LEU A 230 -8.69 -17.78 11.02
CA LEU A 230 -8.55 -16.42 10.48
C LEU A 230 -9.05 -16.36 9.03
N ARG A 231 -8.68 -17.34 8.20
CA ARG A 231 -9.09 -17.46 6.80
C ARG A 231 -9.27 -18.95 6.43
N PRO A 232 -10.52 -19.41 6.18
CA PRO A 232 -10.79 -20.82 5.88
C PRO A 232 -10.05 -21.38 4.66
N THR A 233 -9.71 -20.55 3.69
CA THR A 233 -8.97 -20.94 2.48
C THR A 233 -7.55 -21.46 2.78
N ASN A 234 -6.96 -21.11 3.93
CA ASN A 234 -5.64 -21.62 4.35
C ASN A 234 -5.63 -23.15 4.51
N VAL A 235 -6.81 -23.77 4.69
CA VAL A 235 -6.95 -25.23 4.81
C VAL A 235 -6.35 -25.95 3.60
N LEU A 236 -6.33 -25.33 2.43
CA LEU A 236 -5.77 -25.90 1.20
C LEU A 236 -4.26 -26.17 1.32
N ILE A 237 -3.51 -25.30 2.03
CA ILE A 237 -2.07 -25.49 2.28
C ILE A 237 -1.87 -26.73 3.16
N TRP A 238 -2.57 -26.77 4.29
CA TRP A 238 -2.41 -27.83 5.29
C TRP A 238 -2.93 -29.17 4.82
N ALA A 239 -4.06 -29.20 4.10
CA ALA A 239 -4.60 -30.41 3.49
C ALA A 239 -3.60 -31.00 2.47
N THR A 240 -2.94 -30.15 1.67
CA THR A 240 -1.92 -30.60 0.71
C THR A 240 -0.72 -31.23 1.44
N LEU A 241 -0.16 -30.54 2.45
CA LEU A 241 0.99 -31.05 3.21
C LEU A 241 0.65 -32.31 4.01
N ALA A 242 -0.52 -32.33 4.67
CA ALA A 242 -1.01 -33.48 5.42
C ALA A 242 -1.23 -34.69 4.50
N THR A 243 -1.73 -34.49 3.27
CA THR A 243 -1.90 -35.57 2.29
C THR A 243 -0.55 -36.17 1.89
N VAL A 244 0.46 -35.33 1.60
CA VAL A 244 1.81 -35.81 1.29
C VAL A 244 2.41 -36.59 2.48
N ALA A 245 2.29 -36.05 3.69
CA ALA A 245 2.76 -36.73 4.89
C ALA A 245 2.01 -38.05 5.12
N TRP A 246 0.69 -38.08 4.93
CA TRP A 246 -0.15 -39.27 5.08
C TRP A 246 0.28 -40.40 4.15
N VAL A 247 0.42 -40.09 2.86
CA VAL A 247 0.81 -41.07 1.83
C VAL A 247 2.20 -41.63 2.10
N ARG A 248 3.15 -40.82 2.56
CA ARG A 248 4.55 -41.23 2.77
C ARG A 248 4.90 -41.74 4.17
N SER A 249 3.98 -41.65 5.12
CA SER A 249 4.20 -42.06 6.51
C SER A 249 3.65 -43.46 6.82
N GLY A 250 4.26 -44.13 7.80
CA GLY A 250 3.78 -45.39 8.35
C GLY A 250 2.54 -45.23 9.25
N TRP A 251 1.92 -46.35 9.62
CA TRP A 251 0.66 -46.38 10.38
C TRP A 251 0.76 -45.66 11.74
N THR A 252 1.89 -45.79 12.44
CA THR A 252 2.11 -45.13 13.74
C THR A 252 2.12 -43.61 13.59
N GLN A 253 2.86 -43.07 12.60
CA GLN A 253 2.88 -41.63 12.34
C GLN A 253 1.52 -41.10 11.89
N ARG A 254 0.76 -41.87 11.08
CA ARG A 254 -0.61 -41.52 10.70
C ARG A 254 -1.54 -41.38 11.92
N LYS A 255 -1.47 -42.32 12.87
CA LYS A 255 -2.21 -42.22 14.13
C LYS A 255 -1.83 -40.97 14.93
N VAL A 256 -0.53 -40.67 15.03
CA VAL A 256 -0.06 -39.46 15.71
C VAL A 256 -0.59 -38.21 15.01
N LEU A 257 -0.50 -38.13 13.68
CA LEU A 257 -1.00 -36.99 12.92
C LEU A 257 -2.50 -36.76 13.16
N VAL A 258 -3.33 -37.81 13.10
CA VAL A 258 -4.77 -37.69 13.37
C VAL A 258 -5.03 -37.25 14.80
N ARG A 259 -4.40 -37.90 15.78
CA ARG A 259 -4.56 -37.56 17.20
C ARG A 259 -4.20 -36.10 17.47
N GLU A 260 -3.03 -35.67 17.03
CA GLU A 260 -2.55 -34.31 17.29
C GLU A 260 -3.36 -33.26 16.51
N THR A 261 -3.82 -33.57 15.29
CA THR A 261 -4.72 -32.67 14.55
C THR A 261 -6.04 -32.49 15.28
N LEU A 262 -6.64 -33.57 15.81
CA LEU A 262 -7.87 -33.49 16.59
C LEU A 262 -7.66 -32.72 17.90
N LEU A 263 -6.57 -32.98 18.63
CA LEU A 263 -6.28 -32.29 19.89
C LEU A 263 -5.96 -30.80 19.68
N CYS A 264 -5.03 -30.46 18.79
CA CYS A 264 -4.66 -29.07 18.53
C CYS A 264 -5.80 -28.30 17.84
N GLY A 265 -6.48 -28.93 16.89
CA GLY A 265 -7.62 -28.34 16.20
C GLY A 265 -8.78 -28.04 17.14
N SER A 266 -9.19 -29.01 17.97
CA SER A 266 -10.26 -28.80 18.96
C SER A 266 -9.90 -27.75 20.01
N MET A 267 -8.65 -27.68 20.45
CA MET A 267 -8.19 -26.64 21.38
C MET A 267 -8.36 -25.24 20.76
N VAL A 268 -7.88 -25.03 19.53
CA VAL A 268 -7.94 -23.71 18.87
C VAL A 268 -9.38 -23.35 18.48
N LEU A 269 -10.18 -24.32 18.05
CA LEU A 269 -11.62 -24.14 17.83
C LEU A 269 -12.36 -23.78 19.12
N GLY A 270 -12.01 -24.40 20.25
CA GLY A 270 -12.57 -24.08 21.56
C GLY A 270 -12.26 -22.64 21.98
N VAL A 271 -11.02 -22.19 21.78
CA VAL A 271 -10.63 -20.79 22.03
C VAL A 271 -11.41 -19.83 21.12
N SER A 272 -11.53 -20.12 19.83
CA SER A 272 -12.32 -19.30 18.90
C SER A 272 -13.80 -19.26 19.31
N ALA A 273 -14.40 -20.41 19.63
CA ALA A 273 -15.81 -20.48 20.01
C ALA A 273 -16.10 -19.67 21.28
N VAL A 274 -15.20 -19.70 22.27
CA VAL A 274 -15.31 -18.86 23.47
C VAL A 274 -15.15 -17.38 23.13
N ALA A 275 -14.14 -17.02 22.33
CA ALA A 275 -13.92 -15.65 21.90
C ALA A 275 -15.13 -15.09 21.13
N ASP A 276 -15.65 -15.86 20.17
CA ASP A 276 -16.82 -15.49 19.37
C ASP A 276 -18.09 -15.42 20.23
N ARG A 277 -18.26 -16.31 21.22
CA ARG A 277 -19.36 -16.24 22.19
C ARG A 277 -19.32 -14.98 23.05
N LEU A 278 -18.13 -14.53 23.44
CA LEU A 278 -17.93 -13.30 24.20
C LEU A 278 -18.19 -12.07 23.34
N PHE A 279 -17.76 -12.09 22.08
CA PHE A 279 -17.95 -10.98 21.15
C PHE A 279 -19.41 -10.82 20.70
N TYR A 280 -20.06 -11.90 20.26
CA TYR A 280 -21.42 -11.85 19.72
C TYR A 280 -22.52 -11.95 20.78
N GLY A 281 -22.20 -12.43 21.99
CA GLY A 281 -23.18 -12.61 23.07
C GLY A 281 -23.98 -13.92 23.00
N PHE A 282 -23.79 -14.74 21.97
CA PHE A 282 -24.39 -16.07 21.82
C PHE A 282 -23.44 -17.03 21.09
N TRP A 283 -23.71 -18.34 21.16
CA TRP A 283 -22.86 -19.34 20.53
C TRP A 283 -23.04 -19.29 19.01
N THR A 284 -21.95 -19.02 18.29
CA THR A 284 -21.92 -19.00 16.84
C THR A 284 -20.60 -19.57 16.34
N PHE A 285 -20.59 -20.05 15.11
CA PHE A 285 -19.41 -20.59 14.45
C PHE A 285 -19.18 -19.87 13.11
N PRO A 286 -18.41 -18.75 13.12
CA PRO A 286 -18.26 -17.91 11.93
C PRO A 286 -17.72 -18.62 10.69
N PRO A 287 -16.73 -19.54 10.76
CA PRO A 287 -16.24 -20.22 9.56
C PRO A 287 -17.31 -21.00 8.80
N LEU A 288 -18.26 -21.63 9.51
CA LEU A 288 -19.36 -22.34 8.86
C LEU A 288 -20.40 -21.38 8.27
N ARG A 289 -20.70 -20.27 8.96
CA ARG A 289 -21.58 -19.23 8.43
C ARG A 289 -20.99 -18.57 7.18
N PHE A 290 -19.70 -18.27 7.21
CA PHE A 290 -18.96 -17.78 6.04
C PHE A 290 -19.07 -18.76 4.86
N LEU A 291 -18.84 -20.05 5.10
CA LEU A 291 -18.95 -21.08 4.05
C LEU A 291 -20.37 -21.18 3.50
N TYR A 292 -21.37 -21.22 4.38
CA TYR A 292 -22.78 -21.25 4.00
C TYR A 292 -23.17 -20.02 3.18
N PHE A 293 -22.77 -18.83 3.62
CA PHE A 293 -23.10 -17.58 2.95
C PHE A 293 -22.42 -17.46 1.57
N ASN A 294 -21.13 -17.80 1.47
CA ASN A 294 -20.38 -17.68 0.21
C ASN A 294 -20.72 -18.78 -0.81
N ILE A 295 -21.00 -20.00 -0.36
CA ILE A 295 -21.30 -21.12 -1.27
C ILE A 295 -22.81 -21.22 -1.57
N ALA A 296 -23.67 -21.15 -0.55
CA ALA A 296 -25.10 -21.41 -0.74
C ALA A 296 -25.88 -20.18 -1.23
N GLN A 297 -25.50 -18.96 -0.81
CA GLN A 297 -26.24 -17.75 -1.18
C GLN A 297 -25.64 -17.01 -2.39
N SER A 298 -24.48 -17.44 -2.90
CA SER A 298 -23.81 -16.89 -4.08
C SER A 298 -23.64 -15.36 -4.08
N LEU A 299 -23.64 -14.72 -2.89
CA LEU A 299 -23.54 -13.27 -2.77
C LEU A 299 -22.16 -12.74 -3.18
N ALA A 300 -21.13 -13.59 -3.22
CA ALA A 300 -19.83 -13.22 -3.77
C ALA A 300 -19.90 -12.74 -5.24
N VAL A 301 -20.95 -13.11 -5.99
CA VAL A 301 -21.22 -12.57 -7.33
C VAL A 301 -21.63 -11.09 -7.28
N PHE A 302 -22.23 -10.62 -6.18
CA PHE A 302 -22.59 -9.22 -5.99
C PHE A 302 -21.34 -8.32 -6.03
N TYR A 303 -20.18 -8.84 -5.61
CA TYR A 303 -18.91 -8.11 -5.57
C TYR A 303 -18.02 -8.32 -6.82
N GLY A 304 -18.54 -8.98 -7.86
CA GLY A 304 -17.85 -9.16 -9.13
C GLY A 304 -17.59 -10.62 -9.52
N ARG A 305 -17.05 -10.82 -10.72
CA ARG A 305 -16.73 -12.14 -11.28
C ARG A 305 -15.44 -12.06 -12.06
N ASN A 306 -14.45 -12.83 -11.61
CA ASN A 306 -13.15 -12.93 -12.25
C ASN A 306 -13.02 -14.20 -13.09
N ASP A 307 -12.24 -14.13 -14.17
CA ASP A 307 -11.94 -15.28 -15.01
C ASP A 307 -11.22 -16.42 -14.25
N TRP A 308 -11.37 -17.66 -14.71
CA TRP A 308 -10.77 -18.84 -14.08
C TRP A 308 -9.24 -18.76 -13.96
N HIS A 309 -8.58 -18.12 -14.94
CA HIS A 309 -7.12 -17.97 -14.99
C HIS A 309 -6.55 -16.80 -14.16
N TYR A 310 -7.38 -16.03 -13.44
CA TYR A 310 -6.99 -14.82 -12.71
C TYR A 310 -5.72 -15.00 -11.84
N TYR A 311 -5.61 -16.07 -11.06
CA TYR A 311 -4.43 -16.25 -10.20
C TYR A 311 -3.14 -16.45 -10.99
N LEU A 312 -3.22 -17.07 -12.17
CA LEU A 312 -2.09 -17.26 -13.05
C LEU A 312 -1.74 -15.98 -13.83
N SER A 313 -2.75 -15.31 -14.38
CA SER A 313 -2.56 -14.15 -15.28
C SER A 313 -2.41 -12.81 -14.53
N GLN A 314 -2.94 -12.68 -13.33
CA GLN A 314 -2.94 -11.44 -12.54
C GLN A 314 -2.40 -11.64 -11.12
N GLY A 315 -2.86 -12.68 -10.40
CA GLY A 315 -2.49 -12.93 -9.01
C GLY A 315 -0.98 -13.08 -8.80
N TYR A 316 -0.34 -14.01 -9.50
CA TYR A 316 1.12 -14.19 -9.40
C TYR A 316 1.94 -13.02 -9.92
N PRO A 317 1.62 -12.41 -11.07
CA PRO A 317 2.28 -11.18 -11.50
C PRO A 317 2.21 -10.06 -10.47
N LEU A 318 1.06 -9.85 -9.83
CA LEU A 318 0.89 -8.81 -8.81
C LEU A 318 1.65 -9.13 -7.52
N LEU A 319 1.63 -10.40 -7.08
CA LEU A 319 2.28 -10.85 -5.85
C LEU A 319 3.82 -10.82 -5.96
N LEU A 320 4.36 -11.22 -7.12
CA LEU A 320 5.81 -11.38 -7.32
C LEU A 320 6.45 -10.19 -8.02
N THR A 321 5.69 -9.41 -8.79
CA THR A 321 6.19 -8.26 -9.58
C THR A 321 7.44 -8.62 -10.39
N THR A 322 8.59 -8.01 -10.10
CA THR A 322 9.88 -8.27 -10.76
C THR A 322 10.48 -9.65 -10.46
N LEU A 323 10.00 -10.35 -9.43
CA LEU A 323 10.46 -11.70 -9.06
C LEU A 323 9.75 -12.82 -9.84
N LEU A 324 8.68 -12.49 -10.58
CA LEU A 324 7.84 -13.46 -11.30
C LEU A 324 8.65 -14.45 -12.17
N PRO A 325 9.56 -14.03 -13.08
CA PRO A 325 10.27 -14.98 -13.93
C PRO A 325 11.13 -15.95 -13.13
N PHE A 326 11.75 -15.49 -12.04
CA PHE A 326 12.60 -16.33 -11.18
C PHE A 326 11.77 -17.34 -10.38
N ALA A 327 10.59 -16.95 -9.91
CA ALA A 327 9.67 -17.85 -9.23
C ALA A 327 9.16 -18.95 -10.17
N ILE A 328 8.78 -18.61 -11.42
CA ILE A 328 8.36 -19.58 -12.44
C ILE A 328 9.48 -20.57 -12.75
N VAL A 329 10.70 -20.08 -13.00
CA VAL A 329 11.86 -20.95 -13.25
C VAL A 329 12.17 -21.81 -12.01
N GLY A 330 12.04 -21.26 -10.81
CA GLY A 330 12.23 -21.98 -9.55
C GLY A 330 11.22 -23.12 -9.36
N LEU A 331 9.94 -22.85 -9.61
CA LEU A 331 8.87 -23.85 -9.62
C LEU A 331 9.16 -24.93 -10.65
N PHE A 332 9.41 -24.55 -11.91
CA PHE A 332 9.67 -25.50 -13.00
C PHE A 332 10.87 -26.42 -12.70
N ARG A 333 11.99 -25.86 -12.22
CA ARG A 333 13.18 -26.67 -11.88
C ARG A 333 12.91 -27.62 -10.72
N THR A 334 12.19 -27.15 -9.71
CA THR A 334 11.86 -27.97 -8.53
C THR A 334 10.97 -29.16 -8.91
N LEU A 335 9.97 -28.95 -9.76
CA LEU A 335 9.06 -29.99 -10.23
C LEU A 335 9.74 -31.01 -11.17
N ASN A 336 10.75 -30.57 -11.92
CA ASN A 336 11.52 -31.44 -12.82
C ASN A 336 12.76 -32.08 -12.19
N THR A 337 12.97 -31.92 -10.88
CA THR A 337 14.13 -32.52 -10.21
C THR A 337 13.97 -34.04 -10.15
N ARG A 338 14.79 -34.78 -10.91
CA ARG A 338 14.74 -36.26 -11.02
C ARG A 338 15.76 -37.00 -10.15
N THR A 339 16.83 -36.33 -9.72
CA THR A 339 17.94 -36.95 -8.99
C THR A 339 17.96 -36.51 -7.52
N PHE A 340 17.95 -37.48 -6.61
CA PHE A 340 18.04 -37.23 -5.17
C PHE A 340 19.44 -37.60 -4.69
N SER A 341 20.19 -36.61 -4.19
CA SER A 341 21.34 -36.92 -3.34
C SER A 341 20.82 -37.40 -1.99
N ALA A 342 21.40 -38.50 -1.45
CA ALA A 342 21.01 -39.04 -0.15
C ALA A 342 21.18 -38.00 0.99
N ALA A 343 22.11 -37.04 0.82
CA ALA A 343 22.34 -35.96 1.78
C ALA A 343 21.26 -34.85 1.74
N ASP A 344 20.63 -34.61 0.58
CA ASP A 344 19.71 -33.47 0.34
C ASP A 344 18.23 -33.88 0.29
N HIS A 345 17.92 -35.11 0.70
CA HIS A 345 16.58 -35.67 0.54
C HIS A 345 15.50 -34.86 1.29
N VAL A 346 15.82 -34.34 2.49
CA VAL A 346 14.89 -33.49 3.25
C VAL A 346 14.72 -32.12 2.60
N GLN A 347 15.82 -31.43 2.26
CA GLN A 347 15.78 -30.10 1.63
C GLN A 347 15.01 -30.12 0.31
N THR A 348 15.19 -31.17 -0.49
CA THR A 348 14.47 -31.36 -1.75
C THR A 348 12.99 -31.64 -1.50
N ALA A 349 12.65 -32.46 -0.50
CA ALA A 349 11.26 -32.70 -0.13
C ALA A 349 10.55 -31.43 0.36
N ILE A 350 11.24 -30.55 1.09
CA ILE A 350 10.71 -29.23 1.48
C ILE A 350 10.37 -28.42 0.22
N ARG A 351 11.34 -28.23 -0.68
CA ARG A 351 11.14 -27.46 -1.92
C ARG A 351 9.98 -28.00 -2.75
N LEU A 352 9.90 -29.33 -2.92
CA LEU A 352 8.83 -29.95 -3.70
C LEU A 352 7.45 -29.72 -3.06
N GLN A 353 7.33 -29.82 -1.73
CA GLN A 353 6.07 -29.52 -1.03
C GLN A 353 5.69 -28.05 -1.13
N LEU A 354 6.66 -27.14 -0.95
CA LEU A 354 6.44 -25.69 -1.15
C LEU A 354 5.98 -25.39 -2.59
N ALA A 355 6.58 -26.04 -3.59
CA ALA A 355 6.15 -25.91 -4.98
C ALA A 355 4.73 -26.47 -5.20
N THR A 356 4.40 -27.57 -4.53
CA THR A 356 3.08 -28.22 -4.65
C THR A 356 1.97 -27.34 -4.08
N ILE A 357 2.16 -26.73 -2.90
CA ILE A 357 1.16 -25.80 -2.34
C ILE A 357 0.98 -24.56 -3.23
N CYS A 358 2.06 -24.08 -3.85
CA CYS A 358 2.03 -23.01 -4.86
C CYS A 358 1.34 -23.41 -6.18
N LEU A 359 0.93 -24.66 -6.36
CA LEU A 359 0.13 -25.06 -7.52
C LEU A 359 -1.30 -25.41 -7.12
N VAL A 360 -1.46 -26.18 -6.05
CA VAL A 360 -2.76 -26.69 -5.62
C VAL A 360 -3.68 -25.58 -5.14
N MET A 361 -3.20 -24.66 -4.31
CA MET A 361 -4.06 -23.62 -3.73
C MET A 361 -4.66 -22.69 -4.80
N PRO A 362 -3.89 -22.09 -5.73
CA PRO A 362 -4.47 -21.30 -6.81
C PRO A 362 -5.37 -22.11 -7.73
N LEU A 363 -5.03 -23.37 -8.04
CA LEU A 363 -5.83 -24.24 -8.91
C LEU A 363 -7.23 -24.48 -8.32
N VAL A 364 -7.32 -24.73 -7.01
CA VAL A 364 -8.61 -24.91 -6.33
C VAL A 364 -9.37 -23.59 -6.23
N LEU A 365 -8.70 -22.49 -5.88
CA LEU A 365 -9.34 -21.17 -5.79
C LEU A 365 -9.79 -20.63 -7.16
N SER A 366 -9.18 -21.08 -8.27
CA SER A 366 -9.61 -20.75 -9.63
C SER A 366 -11.03 -21.23 -9.96
N LEU A 367 -11.57 -22.18 -9.21
CA LEU A 367 -12.94 -22.70 -9.36
C LEU A 367 -14.01 -21.75 -8.78
N ILE A 368 -13.63 -20.80 -7.94
CA ILE A 368 -14.55 -19.85 -7.30
C ILE A 368 -14.75 -18.63 -8.20
N SER A 369 -15.97 -18.08 -8.27
CA SER A 369 -16.29 -16.93 -9.14
C SER A 369 -15.56 -15.65 -8.72
N HIS A 370 -15.62 -15.29 -7.43
CA HIS A 370 -14.90 -14.13 -6.88
C HIS A 370 -13.47 -14.52 -6.54
N LYS A 371 -12.50 -13.69 -6.96
CA LYS A 371 -11.08 -13.93 -6.70
C LYS A 371 -10.42 -12.65 -6.22
N GLU A 372 -9.42 -12.82 -5.36
CA GLU A 372 -8.59 -11.73 -4.88
C GLU A 372 -7.17 -12.21 -4.71
N VAL A 373 -6.19 -11.40 -5.12
CA VAL A 373 -4.77 -11.68 -4.92
C VAL A 373 -4.40 -11.97 -3.46
N ARG A 374 -5.12 -11.38 -2.50
CA ARG A 374 -4.90 -11.60 -1.05
C ARG A 374 -5.14 -13.05 -0.64
N PHE A 375 -6.02 -13.78 -1.31
CA PHE A 375 -6.30 -15.18 -0.96
C PHE A 375 -5.09 -16.09 -1.16
N ILE A 376 -4.19 -15.75 -2.09
CA ILE A 376 -2.94 -16.49 -2.33
C ILE A 376 -1.73 -15.88 -1.64
N TYR A 377 -1.91 -14.82 -0.83
CA TYR A 377 -0.81 -14.16 -0.13
C TYR A 377 0.02 -15.09 0.77
N PRO A 378 -0.57 -16.09 1.48
CA PRO A 378 0.21 -17.06 2.26
C PRO A 378 1.24 -17.87 1.46
N LEU A 379 1.17 -17.88 0.12
CA LEU A 379 2.14 -18.55 -0.75
C LEU A 379 3.40 -17.70 -1.02
N LEU A 380 3.37 -16.39 -0.76
CA LEU A 380 4.49 -15.49 -1.10
C LEU A 380 5.82 -15.90 -0.45
N PRO A 381 5.89 -16.26 0.85
CA PRO A 381 7.12 -16.78 1.46
C PRO A 381 7.70 -17.99 0.72
N SER A 382 6.85 -18.94 0.34
CA SER A 382 7.23 -20.15 -0.39
C SER A 382 7.76 -19.81 -1.78
N LEU A 383 7.12 -18.88 -2.48
CA LEU A 383 7.56 -18.40 -3.79
C LEU A 383 8.91 -17.66 -3.71
N HIS A 384 9.14 -16.85 -2.67
CA HIS A 384 10.45 -16.21 -2.43
C HIS A 384 11.56 -17.23 -2.17
N ILE A 385 11.28 -18.31 -1.43
CA ILE A 385 12.22 -19.40 -1.24
C ILE A 385 12.55 -20.04 -2.60
N LEU A 386 11.53 -20.43 -3.38
CA LEU A 386 11.70 -21.10 -4.67
C LEU A 386 12.38 -20.22 -5.73
N ALA A 387 12.14 -18.90 -5.70
CA ALA A 387 12.76 -17.93 -6.61
C ALA A 387 14.25 -17.68 -6.33
N ALA A 388 14.73 -17.97 -5.11
CA ALA A 388 16.08 -17.61 -4.71
C ALA A 388 17.20 -18.30 -5.51
N PRO A 389 17.19 -19.62 -5.78
CA PRO A 389 18.27 -20.25 -6.53
C PRO A 389 18.42 -19.75 -7.98
N PRO A 390 17.34 -19.61 -8.79
CA PRO A 390 17.44 -18.97 -10.10
C PRO A 390 17.96 -17.54 -10.03
N LEU A 391 17.54 -16.77 -9.02
CA LEU A 391 17.96 -15.38 -8.84
C LEU A 391 19.44 -15.28 -8.49
N VAL A 392 19.93 -16.11 -7.56
CA VAL A 392 21.36 -16.22 -7.23
C VAL A 392 22.15 -16.60 -8.48
N GLN A 393 21.73 -17.63 -9.22
CA GLN A 393 22.47 -18.09 -10.40
C GLN A 393 22.59 -17.00 -11.47
N PHE A 394 21.50 -16.26 -11.71
CA PHE A 394 21.48 -15.21 -12.74
C PHE A 394 22.31 -13.98 -12.35
N PHE A 395 22.23 -13.53 -11.10
CA PHE A 395 22.94 -12.33 -10.63
C PHE A 395 24.29 -12.60 -9.97
N TYR A 396 24.73 -13.87 -9.87
CA TYR A 396 26.03 -14.22 -9.30
C TYR A 396 27.21 -13.45 -9.94
N PRO A 397 27.31 -13.37 -11.29
CA PRO A 397 28.38 -12.61 -11.92
C PRO A 397 28.28 -11.10 -11.64
N ALA A 398 27.06 -10.58 -11.52
CA ALA A 398 26.82 -9.15 -11.29
C ALA A 398 27.34 -8.68 -9.92
N VAL A 399 27.14 -9.49 -8.88
CA VAL A 399 27.47 -9.13 -7.49
C VAL A 399 28.93 -9.43 -7.14
N TYR A 400 29.45 -10.58 -7.58
CA TYR A 400 30.74 -11.09 -7.08
C TYR A 400 31.90 -10.97 -8.07
N SER A 401 31.66 -10.81 -9.37
CA SER A 401 32.76 -10.60 -10.32
C SER A 401 33.24 -9.16 -10.22
N ARG A 402 34.51 -8.91 -9.86
CA ARG A 402 35.00 -7.54 -9.60
C ARG A 402 35.23 -6.69 -10.85
N SER A 403 35.38 -7.28 -12.05
CA SER A 403 35.80 -6.50 -13.22
C SER A 403 35.65 -7.27 -14.54
N SER A 404 34.43 -7.35 -15.08
CA SER A 404 34.26 -7.64 -16.51
C SER A 404 33.09 -6.84 -17.10
N SER A 405 33.32 -6.18 -18.24
CA SER A 405 32.28 -5.50 -19.03
C SER A 405 31.12 -6.45 -19.40
N ALA A 406 31.39 -7.76 -19.45
CA ALA A 406 30.42 -8.82 -19.69
C ALA A 406 29.35 -8.96 -18.58
N SER A 407 29.60 -8.48 -17.36
CA SER A 407 28.65 -8.53 -16.22
C SER A 407 27.82 -7.24 -16.05
N THR A 408 28.13 -6.20 -16.82
CA THR A 408 27.40 -4.92 -16.82
C THR A 408 25.91 -5.05 -17.10
N PRO A 409 25.42 -5.84 -18.08
CA PRO A 409 23.98 -5.92 -18.33
C PRO A 409 23.22 -6.54 -17.14
N GLN A 410 23.73 -7.59 -16.50
CA GLN A 410 23.09 -8.18 -15.32
C GLN A 410 23.08 -7.20 -14.13
N ARG A 411 24.12 -6.38 -13.97
CA ARG A 411 24.15 -5.31 -12.96
C ARG A 411 23.09 -4.24 -13.23
N LEU A 412 22.99 -3.77 -14.47
CA LEU A 412 21.99 -2.78 -14.86
C LEU A 412 20.57 -3.32 -14.71
N ILE A 413 20.35 -4.60 -15.06
CA ILE A 413 19.07 -5.28 -14.81
C ILE A 413 18.80 -5.34 -13.31
N LEU A 414 19.74 -5.78 -12.47
CA LEU A 414 19.55 -5.83 -11.01
C LEU A 414 19.19 -4.45 -10.44
N ILE A 415 19.93 -3.40 -10.82
CA ILE A 415 19.66 -2.02 -10.40
C ILE A 415 18.26 -1.60 -10.86
N SER A 416 17.88 -1.89 -12.10
CA SER A 416 16.57 -1.56 -12.65
C SER A 416 15.43 -2.28 -11.92
N LEU A 417 15.58 -3.58 -11.59
CA LEU A 417 14.58 -4.33 -10.83
C LEU A 417 14.42 -3.78 -9.41
N VAL A 418 15.54 -3.51 -8.72
CA VAL A 418 15.51 -2.92 -7.37
C VAL A 418 14.88 -1.53 -7.42
N PHE A 419 15.29 -0.68 -8.37
CA PHE A 419 14.72 0.66 -8.55
C PHE A 419 13.22 0.60 -8.81
N THR A 420 12.77 -0.26 -9.72
CA THR A 420 11.35 -0.46 -10.04
C THR A 420 10.57 -0.86 -8.80
N ASN A 421 11.08 -1.82 -8.02
CA ASN A 421 10.41 -2.26 -6.80
C ASN A 421 10.32 -1.15 -5.76
N LEU A 422 11.38 -0.37 -5.57
CA LEU A 422 11.38 0.77 -4.65
C LEU A 422 10.37 1.84 -5.10
N VAL A 423 10.34 2.18 -6.38
CA VAL A 423 9.38 3.16 -6.93
C VAL A 423 7.95 2.68 -6.71
N ILE A 424 7.63 1.42 -7.01
CA ILE A 424 6.30 0.85 -6.77
C ILE A 424 5.97 0.91 -5.28
N GLY A 425 6.85 0.40 -4.42
CA GLY A 425 6.62 0.35 -2.97
C GLY A 425 6.43 1.72 -2.33
N PHE A 426 7.26 2.72 -2.70
CA PHE A 426 7.10 4.09 -2.19
C PHE A 426 5.88 4.78 -2.76
N TYR A 427 5.58 4.64 -4.06
CA TYR A 427 4.41 5.25 -4.67
C TYR A 427 3.12 4.75 -4.02
N THR A 428 2.97 3.43 -3.88
CA THR A 428 1.77 2.84 -3.28
C THR A 428 1.66 3.15 -1.79
N SER A 429 2.77 3.29 -1.06
CA SER A 429 2.74 3.56 0.39
C SER A 429 2.57 5.03 0.77
N LEU A 430 2.96 5.97 -0.11
CA LEU A 430 3.01 7.40 0.21
C LEU A 430 2.05 8.26 -0.60
N TYR A 431 1.74 7.89 -1.84
CA TYR A 431 1.03 8.79 -2.77
C TYR A 431 -0.35 8.30 -3.18
N HIS A 432 -0.45 7.05 -3.65
CA HIS A 432 -1.70 6.53 -4.21
C HIS A 432 -2.80 6.38 -3.14
N ALA A 433 -3.97 6.98 -3.35
CA ALA A 433 -5.08 7.00 -2.39
C ALA A 433 -4.68 7.55 -1.00
N SER A 434 -3.91 8.63 -0.96
CA SER A 434 -3.46 9.28 0.29
C SER A 434 -4.46 10.29 0.86
N GLY A 435 -5.29 10.89 -0.01
CA GLY A 435 -6.19 11.99 0.35
C GLY A 435 -7.27 11.56 1.35
N VAL A 436 -7.75 10.33 1.22
CA VAL A 436 -8.75 9.73 2.11
C VAL A 436 -8.25 9.50 3.55
N ILE A 437 -6.92 9.41 3.76
CA ILE A 437 -6.32 9.38 5.11
C ILE A 437 -6.09 10.81 5.61
N ASN A 438 -5.63 11.70 4.73
CA ASN A 438 -5.33 13.08 5.09
C ASN A 438 -6.58 13.84 5.54
N VAL A 439 -7.75 13.57 4.95
CA VAL A 439 -9.00 14.25 5.34
C VAL A 439 -9.39 13.97 6.79
N LEU A 440 -9.14 12.76 7.30
CA LEU A 440 -9.42 12.44 8.71
C LEU A 440 -8.46 13.16 9.66
N THR A 441 -7.21 13.38 9.22
CA THR A 441 -6.25 14.21 9.96
C THR A 441 -6.68 15.68 9.96
N TYR A 442 -7.20 16.18 8.83
CA TYR A 442 -7.78 17.52 8.75
C TYR A 442 -8.98 17.68 9.70
N LEU A 443 -9.93 16.74 9.70
CA LEU A 443 -11.09 16.78 10.60
C LEU A 443 -10.69 16.74 12.08
N ARG A 444 -9.67 15.95 12.46
CA ARG A 444 -9.13 15.99 13.83
C ARG A 444 -8.57 17.37 14.19
N GLY A 445 -7.83 18.01 13.29
CA GLY A 445 -7.33 19.37 13.49
C GLY A 445 -8.44 20.41 13.60
N GLN A 446 -9.49 20.29 12.79
CA GLN A 446 -10.68 21.17 12.86
C GLN A 446 -11.45 20.96 14.17
N HIS A 447 -11.58 19.72 14.62
CA HIS A 447 -12.16 19.41 15.93
C HIS A 447 -11.33 20.02 17.07
N GLU A 448 -10.01 20.05 16.97
CA GLU A 448 -9.15 20.71 17.98
C GLU A 448 -9.28 22.23 17.95
N ALA A 449 -9.45 22.83 16.77
CA ALA A 449 -9.60 24.26 16.60
C ALA A 449 -10.98 24.78 17.11
N HIS A 450 -12.04 24.01 16.84
CA HIS A 450 -13.42 24.43 17.08
C HIS A 450 -14.10 23.69 18.24
N GLY A 451 -13.48 22.63 18.76
CA GLY A 451 -14.00 21.83 19.87
C GLY A 451 -13.84 22.55 21.22
N SER A 452 -14.90 22.53 22.02
CA SER A 452 -14.88 23.13 23.36
C SER A 452 -13.91 22.41 24.29
N SER A 453 -12.88 23.12 24.76
CA SER A 453 -11.87 22.65 25.74
C SER A 453 -12.42 22.52 27.17
N SER A 454 -13.62 21.97 27.37
CA SER A 454 -14.13 21.67 28.72
C SER A 454 -13.63 20.30 29.16
N VAL A 455 -12.56 20.31 29.96
CA VAL A 455 -11.80 19.16 30.50
C VAL A 455 -12.60 18.32 31.52
N THR A 456 -13.92 18.45 31.62
CA THR A 456 -14.72 17.87 32.72
C THR A 456 -15.86 16.94 32.33
N SER A 457 -16.02 16.58 31.05
CA SER A 457 -17.14 15.73 30.61
C SER A 457 -16.69 14.31 30.24
N ALA A 458 -16.04 13.62 31.17
CA ALA A 458 -15.81 12.17 31.06
C ALA A 458 -17.06 11.32 31.42
N LEU A 459 -18.19 11.96 31.79
CA LEU A 459 -19.38 11.27 32.32
C LEU A 459 -20.68 11.48 31.54
N THR A 460 -20.72 12.31 30.49
CA THR A 460 -21.91 12.45 29.62
C THR A 460 -21.51 12.72 28.15
N PRO A 461 -21.53 11.70 27.27
CA PRO A 461 -21.07 11.82 25.87
C PRO A 461 -21.93 12.70 24.95
N ARG A 462 -23.12 13.14 25.37
CA ARG A 462 -24.14 13.75 24.49
C ARG A 462 -24.30 15.27 24.56
N ALA A 463 -23.49 15.99 25.35
CA ALA A 463 -23.74 17.40 25.65
C ALA A 463 -22.62 18.37 25.27
N SER A 464 -21.48 17.89 24.74
CA SER A 464 -20.40 18.77 24.29
C SER A 464 -20.58 19.12 22.81
N PRO A 465 -20.51 20.39 22.39
CA PRO A 465 -20.59 20.75 20.98
C PRO A 465 -19.36 20.20 20.25
N GLY A 466 -19.64 19.35 19.26
CA GLY A 466 -18.66 18.74 18.37
C GLY A 466 -18.70 19.33 16.96
N ILE A 467 -17.94 18.75 16.04
CA ILE A 467 -18.06 19.06 14.60
C ILE A 467 -18.81 17.93 13.90
N THR A 468 -19.54 18.26 12.83
CA THR A 468 -20.27 17.27 12.01
C THR A 468 -19.68 17.14 10.61
N ALA A 469 -19.58 15.92 10.07
CA ALA A 469 -18.98 15.64 8.76
C ALA A 469 -19.81 14.64 7.92
N GLY A 470 -20.08 14.95 6.66
CA GLY A 470 -20.78 14.06 5.73
C GLY A 470 -19.90 13.67 4.56
N PHE A 471 -19.78 12.37 4.31
CA PHE A 471 -18.96 11.80 3.23
C PHE A 471 -19.84 11.37 2.05
N LEU A 472 -19.92 12.23 1.04
CA LEU A 472 -20.56 11.96 -0.26
C LEU A 472 -19.53 11.31 -1.19
N MET A 473 -19.07 10.13 -0.79
CA MET A 473 -18.06 9.33 -1.46
C MET A 473 -18.59 7.91 -1.62
N PRO A 474 -18.07 7.08 -2.54
CA PRO A 474 -18.43 5.68 -2.56
C PRO A 474 -18.18 5.05 -1.19
N CYS A 475 -18.99 4.08 -0.79
CA CYS A 475 -18.88 3.48 0.53
C CYS A 475 -17.46 3.01 0.85
N HIS A 476 -17.12 3.02 2.14
CA HIS A 476 -15.81 2.59 2.64
C HIS A 476 -14.60 3.24 1.93
N SER A 477 -14.72 4.49 1.47
CA SER A 477 -13.62 5.23 0.86
C SER A 477 -12.57 5.72 1.85
N THR A 478 -12.94 5.89 3.11
CA THR A 478 -12.10 6.40 4.19
C THR A 478 -12.18 5.43 5.37
N PRO A 479 -11.13 5.36 6.21
CA PRO A 479 -11.28 4.79 7.55
C PRO A 479 -12.34 5.56 8.35
N TRP A 480 -12.77 5.00 9.49
CA TRP A 480 -13.80 5.63 10.31
C TRP A 480 -13.26 6.01 11.70
N ARG A 481 -13.85 5.46 12.76
CA ARG A 481 -13.57 5.87 14.14
C ARG A 481 -12.14 5.61 14.56
N SER A 482 -11.53 4.54 14.04
CA SER A 482 -10.13 4.20 14.29
C SER A 482 -9.14 5.32 13.89
N HIS A 483 -9.57 6.27 13.04
CA HIS A 483 -8.76 7.38 12.56
C HIS A 483 -9.33 8.76 12.90
N MET A 484 -10.64 8.88 13.15
CA MET A 484 -11.23 10.10 13.71
C MET A 484 -10.93 10.25 15.21
N VAL A 485 -10.87 9.13 15.94
CA VAL A 485 -10.57 9.01 17.38
C VAL A 485 -11.58 9.69 18.33
N PHE A 486 -11.98 10.93 18.07
CA PHE A 486 -12.78 11.75 19.00
C PHE A 486 -14.28 11.54 18.81
N PRO A 487 -15.03 11.01 19.80
CA PRO A 487 -16.47 10.72 19.69
C PRO A 487 -17.33 11.95 19.35
N THR A 488 -16.84 13.14 19.67
CA THR A 488 -17.42 14.45 19.34
C THR A 488 -17.28 14.86 17.87
N ILE A 489 -16.56 14.09 17.06
CA ILE A 489 -16.68 14.17 15.60
C ILE A 489 -17.85 13.24 15.22
N ASP A 490 -19.00 13.85 14.95
CA ASP A 490 -20.18 13.14 14.46
C ASP A 490 -20.13 13.10 12.93
N ALA A 491 -20.30 11.92 12.35
CA ALA A 491 -20.13 11.77 10.92
C ALA A 491 -21.06 10.72 10.34
N TRP A 492 -21.37 10.87 9.05
CA TRP A 492 -22.13 9.90 8.27
C TRP A 492 -21.51 9.73 6.88
N ALA A 493 -21.72 8.58 6.27
CA ALA A 493 -21.20 8.23 4.95
C ALA A 493 -22.23 7.40 4.19
N LEU A 494 -22.16 7.43 2.86
CA LEU A 494 -23.00 6.58 2.01
C LEU A 494 -22.68 5.10 2.25
N THR A 495 -23.73 4.30 2.44
CA THR A 495 -23.65 2.86 2.67
C THR A 495 -23.70 2.05 1.37
N CYS A 496 -23.21 0.81 1.42
CA CYS A 496 -23.32 -0.15 0.32
C CYS A 496 -23.72 -1.54 0.83
N ASP A 497 -24.61 -1.58 1.82
CA ASP A 497 -25.02 -2.84 2.41
C ASP A 497 -25.71 -3.72 1.36
N PRO A 498 -25.43 -5.03 1.33
CA PRO A 498 -26.06 -5.91 0.38
C PRO A 498 -27.54 -6.15 0.75
N PRO A 499 -28.38 -6.55 -0.22
CA PRO A 499 -29.77 -6.89 0.01
C PRO A 499 -29.88 -8.24 0.73
N ILE A 500 -29.75 -8.21 2.06
CA ILE A 500 -29.89 -9.39 2.93
C ILE A 500 -31.36 -9.80 2.97
N ASP A 501 -31.63 -11.11 2.97
CA ASP A 501 -32.96 -11.73 3.05
C ASP A 501 -33.96 -11.41 1.92
N GLN A 502 -33.49 -10.82 0.80
CA GLN A 502 -34.30 -10.56 -0.39
C GLN A 502 -34.35 -11.75 -1.36
N THR A 503 -35.44 -11.85 -2.12
CA THR A 503 -35.61 -12.86 -3.17
C THR A 503 -34.63 -12.62 -4.34
N PRO A 504 -34.29 -13.65 -5.15
CA PRO A 504 -33.39 -13.47 -6.30
C PRO A 504 -33.85 -12.39 -7.30
N ALA A 505 -35.16 -12.18 -7.44
CA ALA A 505 -35.72 -11.14 -8.31
C ALA A 505 -35.49 -9.73 -7.73
N GLU A 506 -35.70 -9.54 -6.43
CA GLU A 506 -35.42 -8.27 -5.74
C GLU A 506 -33.92 -7.94 -5.75
N LYS A 507 -33.06 -8.95 -5.50
CA LYS A 507 -31.61 -8.80 -5.56
C LYS A 507 -31.09 -8.34 -6.92
N ALA A 508 -31.79 -8.66 -8.01
CA ALA A 508 -31.42 -8.25 -9.36
C ALA A 508 -31.70 -6.76 -9.64
N VAL A 509 -32.69 -6.18 -8.95
CA VAL A 509 -33.10 -4.77 -9.11
C VAL A 509 -32.52 -3.88 -8.01
N TYR A 510 -32.03 -4.48 -6.93
CA TYR A 510 -31.45 -3.75 -5.80
C TYR A 510 -30.33 -2.79 -6.20
N ARG A 511 -30.42 -1.57 -5.70
CA ARG A 511 -29.40 -0.52 -5.75
C ARG A 511 -29.10 -0.08 -4.33
N ASP A 512 -27.83 -0.13 -3.95
CA ASP A 512 -27.40 0.40 -2.66
C ASP A 512 -27.42 1.92 -2.63
N GLU A 513 -27.28 2.48 -1.43
CA GLU A 513 -27.39 3.93 -1.19
C GLU A 513 -26.33 4.73 -1.96
N ALA A 514 -25.08 4.25 -1.98
CA ALA A 514 -24.02 4.90 -2.74
C ALA A 514 -24.34 4.91 -4.25
N ASP A 515 -24.77 3.79 -4.81
CA ASP A 515 -25.20 3.71 -6.20
C ASP A 515 -26.40 4.63 -6.50
N GLN A 516 -27.42 4.68 -5.63
CA GLN A 516 -28.56 5.59 -5.76
C GLN A 516 -28.12 7.07 -5.81
N PHE A 517 -27.15 7.44 -4.97
CA PHE A 517 -26.58 8.78 -4.98
C PHE A 517 -25.86 9.09 -6.30
N TYR A 518 -25.00 8.17 -6.78
CA TYR A 518 -24.24 8.39 -8.01
C TYR A 518 -25.10 8.33 -9.28
N ASP A 519 -26.21 7.59 -9.26
CA ASP A 519 -27.19 7.54 -10.36
C ASP A 519 -27.93 8.88 -10.51
N ASN A 520 -28.36 9.51 -9.40
CA ASN A 520 -28.99 10.83 -9.43
C ASN A 520 -28.74 11.66 -8.15
N PRO A 521 -27.62 12.39 -8.08
CA PRO A 521 -27.27 13.18 -6.89
C PRO A 521 -28.33 14.22 -6.52
N SER A 522 -29.02 14.78 -7.51
CA SER A 522 -30.00 15.84 -7.30
C SER A 522 -31.30 15.33 -6.65
N LEU A 523 -31.71 14.12 -6.98
CA LEU A 523 -32.88 13.46 -6.42
C LEU A 523 -32.54 12.98 -5.01
N PHE A 524 -31.39 12.30 -4.87
CA PHE A 524 -30.90 11.82 -3.59
C PHE A 524 -30.83 12.94 -2.55
N LEU A 525 -30.16 14.06 -2.85
CA LEU A 525 -30.03 15.18 -1.91
C LEU A 525 -31.37 15.89 -1.61
N ARG A 526 -32.41 15.71 -2.43
CA ARG A 526 -33.75 16.25 -2.16
C ARG A 526 -34.57 15.36 -1.24
N GLU A 527 -34.43 14.04 -1.39
CA GLU A 527 -35.25 13.06 -0.69
C GLU A 527 -34.62 12.58 0.62
N HIS A 528 -33.28 12.52 0.68
CA HIS A 528 -32.57 11.89 1.79
C HIS A 528 -31.97 12.89 2.78
N MET A 529 -31.73 14.13 2.36
CA MET A 529 -31.21 15.19 3.24
C MET A 529 -32.36 15.91 3.95
N ARG A 530 -32.15 16.25 5.23
CA ARG A 530 -33.12 17.02 6.03
C ARG A 530 -33.54 18.32 5.34
N GLY A 531 -34.82 18.41 4.97
CA GLY A 531 -35.39 19.58 4.27
C GLY A 531 -34.89 19.78 2.84
N GLY A 532 -34.20 18.78 2.28
CA GLY A 532 -33.66 18.75 0.93
C GLY A 532 -32.72 19.92 0.61
N LEU A 533 -32.59 20.22 -0.68
CA LEU A 533 -31.74 21.33 -1.18
C LEU A 533 -32.25 22.73 -0.81
N ARG A 534 -33.48 22.85 -0.28
CA ARG A 534 -34.06 24.16 0.09
C ARG A 534 -33.70 24.60 1.51
N TYR A 535 -33.33 23.66 2.38
CA TYR A 535 -33.05 23.92 3.80
C TYR A 535 -31.59 23.60 4.12
N THR A 536 -30.67 24.22 3.38
CA THR A 536 -29.24 24.12 3.71
C THR A 536 -28.92 25.09 4.86
N PRO A 537 -28.15 24.66 5.87
CA PRO A 537 -27.72 25.53 6.96
C PRO A 537 -26.80 26.64 6.43
N SER A 538 -26.84 27.80 7.07
CA SER A 538 -26.02 28.96 6.69
C SER A 538 -24.80 29.17 7.58
N ARG A 539 -24.71 28.45 8.70
CA ARG A 539 -23.62 28.54 9.69
C ARG A 539 -23.33 27.17 10.30
N PRO A 540 -22.10 26.93 10.76
CA PRO A 540 -21.74 25.66 11.39
C PRO A 540 -22.38 25.49 12.77
N SER A 541 -22.60 24.23 13.14
CA SER A 541 -23.23 23.76 14.36
C SER A 541 -22.44 24.15 15.61
N TYR A 542 -21.11 24.08 15.58
CA TYR A 542 -20.25 24.43 16.71
C TYR A 542 -20.23 25.93 17.07
N GLN A 543 -20.70 26.80 16.18
CA GLN A 543 -20.90 28.23 16.50
C GLN A 543 -22.20 28.48 17.26
N HIS A 544 -23.13 27.51 17.25
CA HIS A 544 -24.41 27.60 17.96
C HIS A 544 -24.31 26.69 19.19
N GLY A 545 -24.24 27.28 20.39
CA GLY A 545 -24.10 26.55 21.67
C GLY A 545 -25.30 25.69 22.08
N GLY A 546 -26.08 25.16 21.14
CA GLY A 546 -27.21 24.29 21.39
C GLY A 546 -27.42 23.31 20.25
N HIS A 547 -27.21 22.02 20.52
CA HIS A 547 -27.93 20.99 19.80
C HIS A 547 -29.42 21.36 19.88
N SER A 548 -30.05 21.61 18.73
CA SER A 548 -31.51 21.57 18.68
C SER A 548 -31.89 20.16 19.09
N THR A 549 -32.49 20.03 20.27
CA THR A 549 -33.04 18.78 20.78
C THR A 549 -33.99 18.25 19.71
N VAL A 550 -33.59 17.17 19.05
CA VAL A 550 -34.39 16.51 18.02
C VAL A 550 -35.59 15.88 18.72
N ASP A 551 -36.80 16.31 18.36
CA ASP A 551 -38.01 15.51 18.54
C ASP A 551 -37.79 14.18 17.81
N ALA A 552 -37.66 13.10 18.57
CA ALA A 552 -37.41 11.75 18.05
C ALA A 552 -38.44 11.26 17.02
N ARG A 553 -39.56 11.96 16.86
CA ARG A 553 -40.62 11.70 15.88
C ARG A 553 -40.34 12.25 14.46
N ALA A 554 -39.39 13.19 14.31
CA ALA A 554 -39.02 13.77 13.00
C ALA A 554 -37.81 13.08 12.34
N ALA A 555 -37.10 12.23 13.09
CA ALA A 555 -36.00 11.42 12.58
C ALA A 555 -36.47 10.24 11.70
N GLU A 556 -37.79 9.97 11.64
CA GLU A 556 -38.35 8.87 10.85
C GLU A 556 -38.50 9.22 9.35
N THR A 557 -38.38 10.49 8.93
CA THR A 557 -38.63 10.91 7.53
C THR A 557 -37.37 11.19 6.71
N TRP A 558 -36.20 11.43 7.31
CA TRP A 558 -34.98 11.82 6.60
C TRP A 558 -33.80 10.98 7.06
N THR A 559 -32.95 10.56 6.13
CA THR A 559 -31.82 9.66 6.44
C THR A 559 -30.56 10.40 6.89
N HIS A 560 -30.33 11.63 6.40
CA HIS A 560 -29.09 12.38 6.69
C HIS A 560 -29.34 13.85 7.10
N GLU A 561 -28.53 14.34 8.03
CA GLU A 561 -28.46 15.76 8.39
C GLU A 561 -27.37 16.50 7.58
N TRP A 562 -27.58 17.79 7.33
CA TRP A 562 -26.58 18.64 6.69
C TRP A 562 -25.40 18.89 7.66
N PRO A 563 -24.16 18.52 7.29
CA PRO A 563 -23.00 18.59 8.19
C PRO A 563 -22.25 19.93 8.15
N ASP A 564 -21.33 20.17 9.07
CA ASP A 564 -20.44 21.33 9.01
C ASP A 564 -19.44 21.23 7.86
N TYR A 565 -19.01 20.00 7.56
CA TYR A 565 -18.06 19.66 6.51
C TYR A 565 -18.66 18.61 5.56
N LEU A 566 -18.72 18.93 4.26
CA LEU A 566 -19.05 18.00 3.19
C LEU A 566 -17.76 17.55 2.49
N ILE A 567 -17.56 16.24 2.40
CA ILE A 567 -16.36 15.63 1.82
C ILE A 567 -16.75 14.78 0.61
N PHE A 568 -16.08 15.00 -0.51
CA PHE A 568 -16.28 14.23 -1.74
C PHE A 568 -15.04 14.25 -2.65
N PHE A 569 -15.01 13.36 -3.65
CA PHE A 569 -13.96 13.37 -4.66
C PHE A 569 -14.19 14.46 -5.70
N GLN A 570 -13.10 15.08 -6.17
CA GLN A 570 -13.09 16.18 -7.14
C GLN A 570 -13.96 15.92 -8.38
N HIS A 571 -14.09 14.67 -8.83
CA HIS A 571 -14.97 14.35 -9.95
C HIS A 571 -16.43 14.84 -9.76
N LEU A 572 -16.94 14.83 -8.53
CA LEU A 572 -18.30 15.25 -8.19
C LEU A 572 -18.46 16.78 -8.08
N GLU A 573 -17.35 17.52 -8.03
CA GLU A 573 -17.31 18.97 -7.80
C GLU A 573 -18.20 19.79 -8.76
N PRO A 574 -18.22 19.55 -10.09
CA PRO A 574 -19.09 20.30 -11.00
C PRO A 574 -20.59 20.12 -10.68
N THR A 575 -20.98 18.91 -10.27
CA THR A 575 -22.35 18.58 -9.87
C THR A 575 -22.71 19.28 -8.56
N MET A 576 -21.84 19.22 -7.56
CA MET A 576 -22.07 19.89 -6.26
C MET A 576 -22.17 21.40 -6.41
N HIS A 577 -21.35 22.03 -7.27
CA HIS A 577 -21.42 23.47 -7.56
C HIS A 577 -22.75 23.89 -8.15
N SER A 578 -23.37 23.03 -8.96
CA SER A 578 -24.69 23.28 -9.52
C SER A 578 -25.79 23.14 -8.47
N LEU A 579 -25.75 22.06 -7.68
CA LEU A 579 -26.80 21.72 -6.70
C LEU A 579 -26.78 22.61 -5.46
N LEU A 580 -25.61 23.00 -4.99
CA LEU A 580 -25.40 23.76 -3.75
C LEU A 580 -25.07 25.24 -3.99
N ARG A 581 -25.27 25.76 -5.21
CA ARG A 581 -24.99 27.17 -5.56
C ARG A 581 -25.64 28.18 -4.62
N ALA A 582 -26.84 27.88 -4.13
CA ALA A 582 -27.61 28.75 -3.25
C ALA A 582 -27.33 28.53 -1.76
N SER A 583 -26.44 27.59 -1.42
CA SER A 583 -26.05 27.28 -0.03
C SER A 583 -24.84 28.10 0.42
N SER A 584 -24.50 28.00 1.70
CA SER A 584 -23.31 28.63 2.28
C SER A 584 -22.06 27.74 2.25
N TYR A 585 -22.12 26.55 1.65
CA TYR A 585 -20.95 25.70 1.48
C TYR A 585 -20.02 26.26 0.41
N ASP A 586 -18.73 26.37 0.75
CA ASP A 586 -17.66 26.66 -0.19
C ASP A 586 -16.42 25.83 0.19
N GLU A 587 -15.48 25.69 -0.75
CA GLU A 587 -14.25 24.96 -0.53
C GLU A 587 -13.42 25.60 0.59
N CYS A 588 -13.09 24.83 1.62
CA CYS A 588 -12.19 25.26 2.69
C CYS A 588 -10.96 24.37 2.83
N TRP A 589 -10.93 23.21 2.16
CA TRP A 589 -9.70 22.42 2.09
C TRP A 589 -9.70 21.46 0.89
N ARG A 590 -8.50 21.13 0.40
CA ARG A 590 -8.28 20.14 -0.66
C ARG A 590 -6.97 19.41 -0.45
N THR A 591 -6.97 18.11 -0.71
CA THR A 591 -5.75 17.28 -0.71
C THR A 591 -5.67 16.41 -1.95
N TYR A 592 -4.44 16.21 -2.41
CA TYR A 592 -4.15 15.18 -3.39
C TYR A 592 -4.60 13.81 -2.90
N ASN A 593 -5.22 13.03 -3.79
CA ASN A 593 -5.61 11.65 -3.49
C ASN A 593 -4.83 10.64 -4.31
N THR A 594 -4.97 10.69 -5.64
CA THR A 594 -4.33 9.72 -6.54
C THR A 594 -4.22 10.28 -7.95
N ALA A 595 -3.21 9.81 -8.70
CA ALA A 595 -3.02 10.15 -10.11
C ALA A 595 -4.02 9.39 -11.00
N TRP A 596 -4.43 8.20 -10.57
CA TRP A 596 -5.38 7.34 -11.28
C TRP A 596 -6.14 6.47 -10.29
N HIS A 597 -7.35 6.10 -10.66
CA HIS A 597 -8.18 5.14 -9.92
C HIS A 597 -9.00 4.37 -10.97
N ASP A 598 -9.16 3.07 -10.74
CA ASP A 598 -10.03 2.19 -11.54
C ASP A 598 -11.49 2.66 -11.44
N ASP A 599 -12.04 2.77 -10.22
CA ASP A 599 -13.34 3.41 -9.97
C ASP A 599 -13.33 4.90 -10.34
N TRP A 600 -14.11 5.26 -11.35
CA TRP A 600 -14.24 6.63 -11.84
C TRP A 600 -14.76 7.59 -10.76
N ARG A 601 -15.56 7.09 -9.81
CA ARG A 601 -16.15 7.87 -8.71
C ARG A 601 -15.09 8.34 -7.70
N ARG A 602 -13.92 7.68 -7.67
CA ARG A 602 -12.81 7.95 -6.74
C ARG A 602 -11.66 8.75 -7.38
N ARG A 603 -11.86 9.27 -8.60
CA ARG A 603 -10.84 10.02 -9.35
C ARG A 603 -10.71 11.47 -8.89
N GLY A 604 -9.47 11.95 -8.93
CA GLY A 604 -9.11 13.31 -8.55
C GLY A 604 -8.88 13.48 -7.06
N ASP A 605 -8.68 14.73 -6.65
CA ASP A 605 -8.39 15.11 -5.26
C ASP A 605 -9.58 14.87 -4.32
N VAL A 606 -9.33 14.78 -3.01
CA VAL A 606 -10.40 14.88 -2.01
C VAL A 606 -10.63 16.35 -1.71
N VAL A 607 -11.88 16.77 -1.83
CA VAL A 607 -12.34 18.15 -1.64
C VAL A 607 -13.21 18.21 -0.39
N VAL A 608 -12.99 19.24 0.42
CA VAL A 608 -13.80 19.51 1.61
C VAL A 608 -14.42 20.89 1.49
N TRP A 609 -15.74 20.91 1.55
CA TRP A 609 -16.54 22.11 1.63
C TRP A 609 -17.05 22.27 3.05
N CYS A 610 -17.11 23.50 3.56
CA CYS A 610 -17.65 23.75 4.90
C CYS A 610 -18.48 25.01 4.97
N LEU A 611 -19.22 25.17 6.06
CA LEU A 611 -20.12 26.30 6.30
C LEU A 611 -19.45 27.52 6.93
N ASP A 612 -18.26 27.37 7.53
CA ASP A 612 -17.60 28.45 8.26
C ASP A 612 -16.91 29.44 7.29
N PRO A 613 -17.36 30.71 7.19
CA PRO A 613 -16.76 31.68 6.28
C PRO A 613 -15.31 32.00 6.62
N SER A 614 -14.90 31.88 7.90
CA SER A 614 -13.53 32.16 8.31
C SER A 614 -12.54 31.13 7.79
N GLU A 615 -12.91 29.84 7.80
CA GLU A 615 -12.13 28.75 7.20
C GLU A 615 -12.08 28.89 5.67
N GLN A 616 -13.20 29.25 5.04
CA GLN A 616 -13.27 29.51 3.60
C GLN A 616 -12.35 30.69 3.19
N ASP A 617 -12.40 31.81 3.91
CA ASP A 617 -11.55 32.98 3.68
C ASP A 617 -10.06 32.64 3.89
N GLY A 618 -9.76 31.89 4.96
CA GLY A 618 -8.41 31.41 5.26
C GLY A 618 -7.84 30.56 4.13
N TRP A 619 -8.64 29.63 3.61
CA TRP A 619 -8.26 28.79 2.48
C TRP A 619 -8.09 29.58 1.18
N ARG A 620 -8.99 30.51 0.87
CA ARG A 620 -8.88 31.39 -0.30
C ARG A 620 -7.59 32.23 -0.23
N ALA A 621 -7.28 32.79 0.93
CA ALA A 621 -6.04 33.54 1.14
C ALA A 621 -4.80 32.65 0.95
N GLN A 622 -4.83 31.41 1.45
CA GLN A 622 -3.74 30.44 1.25
C GLN A 622 -3.53 30.09 -0.23
N LYS A 623 -4.61 29.80 -0.97
CA LYS A 623 -4.57 29.53 -2.41
C LYS A 623 -3.97 30.72 -3.19
N GLN A 624 -4.40 31.94 -2.88
CA GLN A 624 -3.87 33.16 -3.51
C GLN A 624 -2.37 33.33 -3.25
N ARG A 625 -1.92 33.11 -2.01
CA ARG A 625 -0.49 33.15 -1.66
C ARG A 625 0.31 32.09 -2.43
N HIS A 626 -0.20 30.86 -2.53
CA HIS A 626 0.47 29.80 -3.29
C HIS A 626 0.56 30.14 -4.79
N ALA A 627 -0.49 30.72 -5.37
CA ALA A 627 -0.50 31.16 -6.76
C ALA A 627 0.52 32.29 -7.00
N GLN A 628 0.58 33.28 -6.10
CA GLN A 628 1.56 34.36 -6.15
C GLN A 628 3.00 33.82 -6.07
N VAL A 629 3.29 32.94 -5.11
CA VAL A 629 4.63 32.32 -4.97
C VAL A 629 5.00 31.51 -6.21
N ALA A 630 4.04 30.81 -6.84
CA ALA A 630 4.29 30.07 -8.07
C ALA A 630 4.62 31.01 -9.24
N GLN A 631 3.89 32.13 -9.37
CA GLN A 631 4.16 33.17 -10.36
C GLN A 631 5.53 33.82 -10.13
N ASP A 632 5.88 34.16 -8.89
CA ASP A 632 7.19 34.74 -8.53
C ASP A 632 8.34 33.79 -8.85
N ARG A 633 8.17 32.49 -8.58
CA ARG A 633 9.16 31.47 -8.95
C ARG A 633 9.32 31.38 -10.47
N HIS A 634 8.21 31.45 -11.21
CA HIS A 634 8.24 31.44 -12.67
C HIS A 634 8.97 32.67 -13.23
N PHE A 635 8.63 33.85 -12.73
CA PHE A 635 9.30 35.12 -13.07
C PHE A 635 10.80 35.08 -12.75
N ASN A 636 11.18 34.59 -11.57
CA ASN A 636 12.58 34.43 -11.18
C ASN A 636 13.35 33.46 -12.08
N ARG A 637 12.73 32.38 -12.58
CA ARG A 637 13.36 31.48 -13.56
C ARG A 637 13.61 32.19 -14.88
N ILE A 638 12.66 33.00 -15.35
CA ILE A 638 12.81 33.79 -16.58
C ILE A 638 13.98 34.77 -16.43
N ILE A 639 14.05 35.52 -15.32
CA ILE A 639 15.17 36.43 -15.03
C ILE A 639 16.51 35.69 -15.01
N LYS A 640 16.59 34.54 -14.33
CA LYS A 640 17.82 33.72 -14.32
C LYS A 640 18.21 33.24 -15.71
N GLY A 641 17.22 32.92 -16.56
CA GLY A 641 17.42 32.60 -17.98
C GLY A 641 18.09 33.75 -18.72
N PHE A 642 17.53 34.96 -18.62
CA PHE A 642 18.09 36.17 -19.23
C PHE A 642 19.51 36.48 -18.71
N GLN A 643 19.74 36.38 -17.40
CA GLN A 643 21.07 36.58 -16.82
C GLN A 643 22.09 35.54 -17.31
N HIS A 644 21.67 34.29 -17.46
CA HIS A 644 22.53 33.23 -17.99
C HIS A 644 22.88 33.48 -19.46
N ASP A 645 21.91 33.87 -20.29
CA ASP A 645 22.15 34.19 -21.70
C ASP A 645 23.01 35.45 -21.86
N ALA A 646 22.81 36.48 -21.04
CA ALA A 646 23.67 37.67 -21.01
C ALA A 646 25.13 37.30 -20.63
N ARG A 647 25.33 36.47 -19.60
CA ARG A 647 26.66 35.96 -19.24
C ARG A 647 27.29 35.09 -20.33
N ARG A 648 26.47 34.33 -21.07
CA ARG A 648 26.93 33.50 -22.19
C ARG A 648 27.35 34.33 -23.39
N GLN A 649 26.59 35.37 -23.73
CA GLN A 649 26.98 36.36 -24.75
C GLN A 649 28.25 37.09 -24.35
N GLN A 650 28.36 37.50 -23.08
CA GLN A 650 29.59 38.11 -22.56
C GLN A 650 30.78 37.15 -22.72
N LYS A 651 30.68 35.89 -22.26
CA LYS A 651 31.74 34.87 -22.43
C LYS A 651 32.07 34.55 -23.90
N GLN A 652 31.09 34.59 -24.81
CA GLN A 652 31.33 34.43 -26.25
C GLN A 652 32.07 35.63 -26.85
N GLY A 653 31.74 36.86 -26.40
CA GLY A 653 32.50 38.06 -26.73
C GLY A 653 33.95 37.99 -26.23
N TRP A 654 34.18 37.52 -25.01
CA TRP A 654 35.54 37.31 -24.47
C TRP A 654 36.32 36.22 -25.22
N LYS A 655 35.67 35.17 -25.73
CA LYS A 655 36.33 34.15 -26.57
C LYS A 655 36.64 34.61 -27.99
N ALA A 656 35.91 35.60 -28.53
CA ALA A 656 36.22 36.23 -29.81
C ALA A 656 37.42 37.20 -29.73
N LEU A 657 37.84 37.59 -28.52
CA LEU A 657 38.96 38.50 -28.23
C LEU A 657 40.27 37.79 -27.86
N ILE A 658 40.31 36.45 -27.88
CA ILE A 658 41.54 35.67 -27.65
C ILE A 658 41.99 35.08 -28.99
N PRO A 659 43.12 35.51 -29.58
CA PRO A 659 43.62 34.92 -30.81
C PRO A 659 44.21 33.54 -30.52
N SER A 660 43.63 32.49 -31.10
CA SER A 660 44.25 31.16 -31.16
C SER A 660 45.42 31.21 -32.14
N ARG A 661 46.65 31.20 -31.61
CA ARG A 661 47.87 30.89 -32.37
C ARG A 661 47.82 29.42 -32.82
N SER A 662 47.68 29.19 -34.12
CA SER A 662 48.56 28.28 -34.88
C SER A 662 48.01 28.04 -36.29
N SER A 663 48.85 28.37 -37.27
CA SER A 663 49.10 27.66 -38.54
C SER A 663 49.01 28.56 -39.77
N PHE A 664 50.15 29.19 -40.01
CA PHE A 664 50.57 29.73 -41.29
C PHE A 664 51.12 28.60 -42.16
N SER A 665 50.55 28.43 -43.35
CA SER A 665 51.18 27.94 -44.60
C SER A 665 50.06 27.96 -45.64
N SER A 666 50.12 28.59 -46.80
CA SER A 666 51.27 28.81 -47.67
C SER A 666 50.88 29.73 -48.86
N LEU A 667 51.81 30.62 -49.23
CA LEU A 667 52.24 31.00 -50.60
C LEU A 667 51.25 31.81 -51.47
N TRP A 668 51.51 33.11 -51.64
CA TRP A 668 52.27 33.75 -52.76
C TRP A 668 51.36 33.95 -53.99
N SER A 669 51.23 35.15 -54.56
CA SER A 669 52.34 35.95 -55.10
C SER A 669 51.95 37.43 -55.38
N SER A 670 52.93 38.34 -55.22
CA SER A 670 53.30 39.55 -56.02
C SER A 670 52.20 40.34 -56.77
N SER A 671 52.08 41.67 -56.81
CA SER A 671 52.84 42.88 -56.40
C SER A 671 51.87 44.10 -56.60
N PRO A 672 52.27 45.39 -56.74
CA PRO A 672 52.37 46.31 -55.61
C PRO A 672 51.59 47.66 -55.74
N THR A 673 51.36 48.31 -54.58
CA THR A 673 51.17 49.77 -54.33
C THR A 673 49.76 50.42 -54.56
N PRO A 674 49.44 51.61 -53.96
CA PRO A 674 48.67 51.75 -52.71
C PRO A 674 47.39 52.61 -52.88
N PRO A 675 46.48 52.75 -51.88
CA PRO A 675 46.54 53.97 -51.05
C PRO A 675 45.91 53.92 -49.62
N ARG A 676 46.41 54.85 -48.79
CA ARG A 676 45.72 55.72 -47.80
C ARG A 676 44.85 55.12 -46.68
N TYR A 677 45.30 55.39 -45.45
CA TYR A 677 44.60 55.20 -44.19
C TYR A 677 43.79 56.43 -43.73
N THR A 678 42.67 56.10 -43.09
CA THR A 678 42.02 56.72 -41.92
C THR A 678 41.37 58.10 -41.98
N THR A 679 40.15 58.17 -41.48
CA THR A 679 39.85 59.01 -40.31
C THR A 679 38.82 58.36 -39.38
N PHE A 680 39.08 58.56 -38.09
CA PHE A 680 38.50 57.94 -36.91
C PHE A 680 37.71 59.04 -36.18
N SER A 681 36.46 59.30 -36.59
CA SER A 681 35.68 60.45 -36.08
C SER A 681 34.19 60.21 -35.82
N GLU A 682 33.69 58.98 -35.89
CA GLU A 682 32.26 58.69 -35.62
C GLU A 682 32.00 58.02 -34.27
N TRP A 683 33.02 57.47 -33.61
CA TRP A 683 32.84 56.74 -32.35
C TRP A 683 32.68 57.64 -31.10
N ARG A 684 32.87 58.96 -31.23
CA ARG A 684 32.84 59.89 -30.09
C ARG A 684 31.47 60.57 -29.86
N ARG A 685 30.45 60.29 -30.69
CA ARG A 685 29.12 60.94 -30.57
C ARG A 685 27.99 60.06 -30.02
N ALA A 686 28.22 58.76 -29.81
CA ALA A 686 27.17 57.86 -29.28
C ALA A 686 27.23 57.61 -27.76
N ALA A 687 28.28 58.09 -27.07
CA ALA A 687 28.57 57.73 -25.67
C ALA A 687 28.16 58.80 -24.62
N GLN A 688 27.24 59.72 -24.93
CA GLN A 688 26.89 60.85 -24.06
C GLN A 688 25.39 61.04 -23.76
N SER A 689 24.57 59.97 -23.74
CA SER A 689 23.15 60.10 -23.35
C SER A 689 22.69 59.18 -22.20
N TYR A 690 23.60 58.56 -21.45
CA TYR A 690 23.23 57.54 -20.44
C TYR A 690 23.44 57.93 -18.97
N PHE A 691 23.74 59.19 -18.63
CA PHE A 691 23.87 59.58 -17.22
C PHE A 691 22.94 60.72 -16.79
N SER A 692 21.88 60.29 -16.07
CA SER A 692 21.17 60.98 -14.95
C SER A 692 19.99 61.92 -15.29
N PRO A 693 19.12 62.28 -14.30
CA PRO A 693 18.06 61.45 -13.69
C PRO A 693 16.69 62.19 -13.64
N HIS A 694 15.66 61.58 -13.02
CA HIS A 694 14.28 62.06 -12.73
C HIS A 694 13.19 61.91 -13.82
N LEU A 695 12.18 61.07 -13.53
CA LEU A 695 10.73 61.37 -13.48
C LEU A 695 9.86 60.10 -13.53
N SER A 696 8.60 60.25 -13.11
CA SER A 696 7.77 59.31 -12.35
C SER A 696 6.94 58.27 -13.12
N TRP A 697 6.47 57.30 -12.33
CA TRP A 697 5.98 55.96 -12.61
C TRP A 697 4.54 55.84 -13.18
N GLN A 698 3.96 56.87 -13.82
CA GLN A 698 2.51 56.88 -14.15
C GLN A 698 2.10 57.02 -15.63
N GLU A 699 3.00 57.19 -16.61
CA GLU A 699 2.61 57.40 -18.02
C GLU A 699 2.90 56.23 -19.00
N ASN A 700 3.65 55.21 -18.60
CA ASN A 700 4.02 54.10 -19.52
C ASN A 700 2.99 52.95 -19.61
N LEU A 701 1.88 53.00 -18.89
CA LEU A 701 0.88 51.90 -18.85
C LEU A 701 -0.19 51.96 -19.95
N ARG A 702 -0.20 52.97 -20.83
CA ARG A 702 -1.21 53.11 -21.89
C ARG A 702 -0.74 52.77 -23.31
N SER A 703 0.55 52.49 -23.55
CA SER A 703 1.06 52.15 -24.90
C SER A 703 1.26 50.65 -25.16
N LEU A 704 1.04 49.78 -24.16
CA LEU A 704 1.20 48.32 -24.28
C LEU A 704 -0.06 47.56 -24.73
N PHE A 705 -1.19 48.25 -24.92
CA PHE A 705 -2.45 47.64 -25.36
C PHE A 705 -2.97 48.29 -26.65
N ALA A 706 -2.37 47.92 -27.78
CA ALA A 706 -3.00 48.10 -29.10
C ALA A 706 -2.59 46.92 -30.02
N PRO A 707 -3.54 46.18 -30.63
CA PRO A 707 -3.23 45.00 -31.45
C PRO A 707 -3.21 45.33 -32.95
N ARG A 708 -2.35 44.64 -33.73
CA ARG A 708 -2.51 44.21 -35.16
C ARG A 708 -1.14 43.87 -35.81
N PRO A 709 -1.07 43.18 -36.97
CA PRO A 709 -1.54 41.82 -37.28
C PRO A 709 -0.40 40.93 -37.87
N VAL A 710 -0.75 39.68 -38.18
CA VAL A 710 0.10 38.54 -38.59
C VAL A 710 0.78 38.72 -39.97
N SER A 711 2.02 38.24 -40.11
CA SER A 711 2.58 37.76 -41.40
C SER A 711 3.55 36.57 -41.22
N HIS A 712 3.38 35.57 -42.09
CA HIS A 712 4.25 34.38 -42.30
C HIS A 712 5.57 34.81 -43.00
N TRP A 713 6.77 34.25 -42.78
CA TRP A 713 7.33 32.93 -43.17
C TRP A 713 8.90 32.99 -43.00
N PRO A 714 9.78 32.04 -43.45
CA PRO A 714 10.18 30.72 -42.91
C PRO A 714 11.68 30.54 -42.51
N TRP A 715 11.96 29.68 -41.48
CA TRP A 715 13.12 28.76 -41.18
C TRP A 715 14.61 29.16 -41.37
N PRO A 716 15.62 28.39 -40.87
CA PRO A 716 15.73 27.44 -39.74
C PRO A 716 16.79 27.88 -38.68
N GLY A 717 16.61 27.56 -37.38
CA GLY A 717 17.65 27.82 -36.38
C GLY A 717 17.60 26.91 -35.14
N ASN A 718 18.46 25.88 -35.13
CA ASN A 718 18.96 25.08 -34.00
C ASN A 718 18.09 24.95 -32.72
N ARG A 719 17.37 23.83 -32.60
CA ARG A 719 16.80 23.36 -31.33
C ARG A 719 17.91 22.87 -30.39
N ARG A 720 18.08 23.54 -29.25
CA ARG A 720 18.74 22.96 -28.07
C ARG A 720 17.89 21.80 -27.54
N SER A 721 18.51 20.66 -27.25
CA SER A 721 17.88 19.54 -26.55
C SER A 721 17.72 19.90 -25.06
N LEU A 722 16.49 19.76 -24.55
CA LEU A 722 16.19 19.78 -23.12
C LEU A 722 16.72 18.50 -22.47
N THR A 723 17.21 18.60 -21.23
CA THR A 723 17.68 17.43 -20.48
C THR A 723 16.50 16.58 -20.00
N LEU A 724 16.72 15.26 -19.88
CA LEU A 724 15.69 14.26 -19.54
C LEU A 724 14.99 14.57 -18.19
N TRP A 725 15.71 15.19 -17.26
CA TRP A 725 15.22 15.56 -15.93
C TRP A 725 14.19 16.69 -15.94
N GLU A 726 14.29 17.64 -16.88
CA GLU A 726 13.37 18.78 -16.98
C GLU A 726 12.03 18.42 -17.64
N ARG A 727 11.99 17.32 -18.42
CA ARG A 727 10.77 16.78 -19.03
C ARG A 727 9.90 15.97 -18.07
N LEU A 728 10.48 15.41 -17.01
CA LEU A 728 9.76 14.54 -16.08
C LEU A 728 8.96 15.32 -15.01
N TRP A 729 9.21 16.62 -14.82
CA TRP A 729 8.71 17.35 -13.65
C TRP A 729 8.09 18.74 -13.93
N SER A 730 7.72 19.03 -15.18
CA SER A 730 6.99 20.27 -15.51
C SER A 730 5.49 19.98 -15.68
N PRO A 731 4.58 20.67 -14.99
CA PRO A 731 3.14 20.49 -15.17
C PRO A 731 2.71 21.24 -16.43
N ALA A 732 2.15 20.52 -17.41
CA ALA A 732 1.50 21.12 -18.58
C ALA A 732 0.18 20.39 -18.89
N PRO A 733 -0.84 21.11 -19.40
CA PRO A 733 -2.24 20.68 -19.44
C PRO A 733 -2.51 19.65 -20.56
N PRO A 734 -3.68 18.96 -20.55
CA PRO A 734 -3.85 17.74 -21.31
C PRO A 734 -4.06 18.05 -22.79
N THR A 735 -3.12 17.60 -23.63
CA THR A 735 -3.36 17.37 -25.06
C THR A 735 -2.70 16.04 -25.46
N PRO A 736 -3.31 15.27 -26.39
CA PRO A 736 -2.94 13.89 -26.61
C PRO A 736 -1.61 13.79 -27.35
N ALA A 737 -0.61 13.16 -26.72
CA ALA A 737 0.67 12.90 -27.35
C ALA A 737 0.58 11.69 -28.32
N PRO A 738 1.21 11.76 -29.51
CA PRO A 738 1.18 10.69 -30.50
C PRO A 738 2.27 9.63 -30.26
N GLY A 739 1.92 8.36 -30.51
CA GLY A 739 2.83 7.38 -31.12
C GLY A 739 3.68 6.47 -30.22
N ILE A 740 3.07 5.43 -29.64
CA ILE A 740 3.74 4.15 -29.29
C ILE A 740 3.03 2.92 -29.90
N TRP A 741 1.87 3.09 -30.52
CA TRP A 741 1.02 1.98 -30.99
C TRP A 741 1.32 1.45 -32.41
N ARG A 742 2.53 1.62 -32.94
CA ARG A 742 2.87 1.15 -34.31
C ARG A 742 3.23 -0.35 -34.43
N PHE A 743 3.11 -1.13 -33.35
CA PHE A 743 3.36 -2.58 -33.38
C PHE A 743 2.18 -3.44 -32.92
N VAL A 744 0.96 -2.89 -32.92
CA VAL A 744 -0.25 -3.67 -32.64
C VAL A 744 -0.92 -4.06 -33.96
N PRO A 745 -1.13 -5.37 -34.23
CA PRO A 745 -1.88 -5.83 -35.39
C PRO A 745 -3.26 -5.15 -35.43
N SER A 746 -3.69 -4.71 -36.62
CA SER A 746 -4.99 -4.05 -36.82
C SER A 746 -6.19 -4.91 -36.40
N SER A 747 -6.02 -6.24 -36.34
CA SER A 747 -7.01 -7.17 -35.78
C SER A 747 -7.19 -7.03 -34.26
N LEU A 748 -6.14 -6.71 -33.50
CA LEU A 748 -6.21 -6.48 -32.06
C LEU A 748 -6.80 -5.10 -31.73
N LEU A 749 -6.55 -4.10 -32.58
CA LEU A 749 -7.13 -2.77 -32.44
C LEU A 749 -8.64 -2.78 -32.70
N ASN A 750 -9.10 -3.53 -33.71
CA ASN A 750 -10.52 -3.72 -33.98
C ASN A 750 -11.21 -4.61 -32.92
N TRP A 751 -10.48 -5.54 -32.30
CA TRP A 751 -10.97 -6.30 -31.15
C TRP A 751 -11.15 -5.42 -29.90
N LEU A 752 -10.23 -4.49 -29.64
CA LEU A 752 -10.34 -3.54 -28.52
C LEU A 752 -11.45 -2.49 -28.73
N LYS A 753 -11.66 -2.04 -29.97
CA LYS A 753 -12.69 -1.02 -30.29
C LYS A 753 -14.13 -1.55 -30.22
N ASN A 754 -14.33 -2.85 -30.46
CA ASN A 754 -15.66 -3.48 -30.37
C ASN A 754 -16.10 -3.83 -28.94
N ARG A 755 -15.35 -3.43 -27.90
CA ARG A 755 -15.74 -3.59 -26.50
C ARG A 755 -16.39 -2.34 -25.88
N GLU A 756 -16.35 -1.20 -26.56
CA GLU A 756 -16.94 0.07 -26.08
C GLU A 756 -18.47 0.15 -26.23
N SER A 757 -19.18 -0.95 -26.57
CA SER A 757 -20.65 -0.95 -26.73
C SER A 757 -21.40 -1.89 -25.78
N TYR A 758 -20.84 -2.20 -24.61
CA TYR A 758 -21.58 -2.84 -23.51
C TYR A 758 -21.48 -1.97 -22.26
N GLU A 759 -22.01 -0.75 -22.34
CA GLU A 759 -22.43 0.03 -21.18
C GLU A 759 -23.70 -0.62 -20.60
N SER A 760 -23.53 -1.47 -19.60
CA SER A 760 -24.39 -1.60 -18.42
C SER A 760 -23.98 -2.84 -17.61
N HIS A 761 -23.96 -2.69 -16.28
CA HIS A 761 -23.89 -3.76 -15.26
C HIS A 761 -22.56 -4.47 -14.93
N ALA A 762 -21.40 -4.13 -15.50
CA ALA A 762 -20.17 -4.93 -15.32
C ALA A 762 -18.94 -4.28 -14.65
N ASP A 763 -18.97 -3.01 -14.23
CA ASP A 763 -17.81 -2.36 -13.59
C ASP A 763 -17.84 -2.45 -12.06
N ARG A 764 -17.84 -3.69 -11.54
CA ARG A 764 -17.93 -4.01 -10.11
C ARG A 764 -16.62 -4.43 -9.43
N GLU A 765 -15.46 -4.27 -10.06
CA GLU A 765 -14.20 -4.77 -9.50
C GLU A 765 -13.23 -3.64 -9.14
N MET A 766 -12.84 -3.54 -7.85
CA MET A 766 -11.51 -4.05 -7.40
C MET A 766 -11.17 -3.82 -5.92
N TRP A 767 -12.07 -3.32 -5.06
CA TRP A 767 -11.75 -3.08 -3.64
C TRP A 767 -12.89 -3.41 -2.67
N GLU A 768 -13.22 -4.69 -2.57
CA GLU A 768 -13.76 -5.32 -1.35
C GLU A 768 -13.00 -6.62 -1.04
#